data_AF-J3F0U4-F1
#
_entry.id   AF-J3F0U4-F1
#
_cell.length_a   1.000
_cell.length_b   1.000
_cell.length_c   1.000
_cell.angle_alpha   90.00
_cell.angle_beta   90.00
_cell.angle_gamma   90.00
#
_symmetry.space_group_name_H-M   'P 1'
#
loop_
_entity.id
_entity.type
_entity.pdbx_description
1 polymer ?
#
loop_
_entity_poly.entity_id
_entity_poly.type
_entity_poly.pdbx_seq_one_letter_code
_entity_poly.pdbx_strand_id
1 'polypeptide(L)'
;MDMTNDAHHSAPTPLSRFLGGWMRHPSPQEPEQVSDDVEAAEAAQSAVSPEAAGPGEPAVSAEVAEPEGQSEPDDAPASPDGSPTDDGSPEGHKAAEHPEGPDDSADSEDSEESVEEEHIIEVADPRDFADDSGPQYEDEDFDDIVGGEAAPAPGPIGTATPAIAPSSITSASSQSAPSAAEALATPSTAAPGEQGASAPGSAASSGHAVSPVSAASSATAATAADAAASAASADTAQVDPEDLLPPLKSFKNRFIDRELTWLDFNERVLEQAEDHTLPLLERAWFLAIFSSNLDEFYMVRVAGLMRRIKAGITPVRASGLDANQVLAQVTSRAKELTARQAALFQEDIRPALAGHNVDILGWDELNSDQQERLTRYFRHQIYPVLTPLAVDPSHPFPYISGLSLNLAVILRNPRSGKEHFARIKVPDSLPRLVQVPGRELDAADKAAGCAVIPLEVVVGQHLDHLFPGMDILEHHLFRVTRNEDLEVEEDDAENLLKAMEKELERRRFGDCVRLEVEDTISSFTRRYLVRALGLKGDDVFELPAPLDLTCLNQLHDLDIPDLKYPRFVPVTAAGLAAYESSSAPDVFAAMREHDVLLHHPYDSFSTSVQEFVAQAAADPKVLAIKQTLYRTSGDSPIVDALIEAAEAGKQVVAIVEIKARFDEEANISWARKLERAGVHVVYGMVGLKTHCKLLLVVRQESDGLRRYCHVGTGNYHPKTARGYEDLGLLTCDRDVAQDLTTLFNQLSGYAPRARFRRLLVAPRGLRDGLVERIEQEITNHRAGLPAWIRIKVNSIVDETVIDALYRASRAGVPVDIVVRGICGLRAGVEGLSENIRVRSILGRFLEHSRIYAFAGGGQTELFIGSADLMHRNLDRRVEALVRITDPAMVEDLEWLVTHCASDDVSSWHLQPDGSWERHLVDAEGNRLEDIQTSLMARARSRVKGRH
;
A
#
# COMPACT_ATOMS: atom_id res chain seq x y z
N MET A 1 -61.07 -25.54 2.47
CA MET A 1 -60.98 -26.77 1.65
C MET A 1 -59.52 -27.02 1.42
N ASP A 2 -59.13 -28.24 1.72
CA ASP A 2 -57.80 -28.61 2.20
C ASP A 2 -56.80 -28.88 1.06
N MET A 3 -55.53 -29.05 1.46
CA MET A 3 -54.44 -29.73 0.72
C MET A 3 -53.87 -29.03 -0.53
N THR A 4 -52.59 -29.24 -0.91
CA THR A 4 -51.32 -29.53 -0.19
C THR A 4 -50.20 -29.42 -1.25
N ASN A 5 -49.00 -28.94 -0.90
CA ASN A 5 -47.76 -29.57 -1.37
C ASN A 5 -46.52 -29.04 -0.62
N ASP A 6 -45.47 -29.86 -0.61
CA ASP A 6 -44.26 -29.66 0.20
C ASP A 6 -43.27 -28.63 -0.38
N ALA A 7 -42.52 -27.97 0.51
CA ALA A 7 -41.37 -27.14 0.19
C ALA A 7 -40.11 -27.73 0.83
N HIS A 8 -39.22 -28.32 0.02
CA HIS A 8 -37.89 -28.72 0.47
C HIS A 8 -37.01 -27.49 0.71
N HIS A 9 -36.88 -27.08 1.97
CA HIS A 9 -35.89 -26.08 2.38
C HIS A 9 -34.48 -26.69 2.43
N SER A 10 -33.68 -26.44 1.39
CA SER A 10 -32.21 -26.57 1.48
C SER A 10 -31.64 -25.45 2.34
N ALA A 11 -31.03 -25.79 3.47
CA ALA A 11 -30.42 -24.81 4.38
C ALA A 11 -29.14 -24.19 3.77
N PRO A 12 -28.84 -22.90 4.05
CA PRO A 12 -27.60 -22.27 3.60
C PRO A 12 -26.39 -22.77 4.40
N THR A 13 -25.33 -23.17 3.71
CA THR A 13 -24.09 -23.67 4.33
C THR A 13 -23.29 -22.53 4.98
N PRO A 14 -22.95 -22.61 6.29
CA PRO A 14 -22.10 -21.61 6.94
C PRO A 14 -20.61 -21.79 6.62
N LEU A 15 -19.90 -20.68 6.44
CA LEU A 15 -18.45 -20.63 6.19
C LEU A 15 -17.64 -20.72 7.49
N SER A 16 -17.65 -21.89 8.15
CA SER A 16 -16.95 -22.07 9.43
C SER A 16 -16.52 -23.53 9.71
N ARG A 17 -15.42 -24.00 9.08
CA ARG A 17 -14.78 -25.28 9.49
C ARG A 17 -13.31 -25.52 9.08
N PHE A 18 -12.40 -24.77 9.68
CA PHE A 18 -11.02 -25.19 10.02
C PHE A 18 -10.66 -24.32 11.24
N LEU A 19 -10.42 -24.82 12.47
CA LEU A 19 -10.06 -26.15 12.96
C LEU A 19 -11.05 -26.65 14.05
N GLY A 20 -10.91 -27.91 14.50
CA GLY A 20 -11.56 -28.39 15.75
C GLY A 20 -12.58 -29.53 15.62
N GLY A 21 -12.10 -30.76 15.49
CA GLY A 21 -12.70 -31.90 16.23
C GLY A 21 -12.00 -32.01 17.60
N TRP A 22 -12.52 -32.67 18.62
CA TRP A 22 -13.58 -33.70 18.66
C TRP A 22 -14.51 -33.50 19.87
N MET A 23 -15.80 -33.86 19.73
CA MET A 23 -16.45 -34.88 20.57
C MET A 23 -17.88 -35.20 20.07
N ARG A 24 -18.42 -36.35 20.49
CA ARG A 24 -19.79 -36.80 20.18
C ARG A 24 -20.64 -36.89 21.45
N HIS A 25 -21.93 -36.59 21.33
CA HIS A 25 -22.94 -36.98 22.33
C HIS A 25 -23.10 -38.50 22.41
N PRO A 26 -23.66 -38.99 23.52
CA PRO A 26 -24.97 -39.65 23.42
C PRO A 26 -26.09 -38.93 24.20
N SER A 27 -27.32 -39.26 23.83
CA SER A 27 -28.59 -38.76 24.40
C SER A 27 -29.28 -39.88 25.22
N PRO A 28 -30.55 -39.74 25.65
CA PRO A 28 -31.12 -38.73 26.56
C PRO A 28 -31.84 -39.39 27.77
N GLN A 29 -32.34 -38.61 28.73
CA GLN A 29 -33.45 -39.05 29.58
C GLN A 29 -34.33 -37.89 30.08
N GLU A 30 -35.62 -38.01 29.79
CA GLU A 30 -36.79 -37.24 30.26
C GLU A 30 -37.42 -37.98 31.49
N PRO A 31 -38.56 -37.56 32.12
CA PRO A 31 -39.53 -36.50 31.76
C PRO A 31 -40.03 -35.61 32.95
N GLU A 32 -41.15 -34.90 32.72
CA GLU A 32 -42.16 -34.41 33.70
C GLU A 32 -41.91 -33.04 34.41
N GLN A 33 -42.92 -32.16 34.62
CA GLN A 33 -44.35 -32.10 34.20
C GLN A 33 -44.94 -30.67 34.41
N VAL A 34 -46.06 -30.33 33.72
CA VAL A 34 -47.18 -29.43 34.18
C VAL A 34 -46.91 -27.90 34.37
N SER A 35 -47.85 -26.95 34.13
CA SER A 35 -48.82 -26.65 33.03
C SER A 35 -49.58 -25.31 33.34
N ASP A 36 -49.76 -24.42 32.34
CA ASP A 36 -50.82 -23.36 32.21
C ASP A 36 -50.91 -22.29 33.36
N ASP A 37 -51.76 -21.23 33.44
CA ASP A 37 -52.67 -20.39 32.59
C ASP A 37 -52.97 -19.07 33.39
N VAL A 38 -53.59 -17.93 32.99
CA VAL A 38 -54.13 -17.31 31.74
C VAL A 38 -54.33 -15.77 31.96
N GLU A 39 -54.43 -14.94 30.88
CA GLU A 39 -54.95 -13.52 30.81
C GLU A 39 -54.24 -12.39 31.65
N ALA A 40 -54.04 -11.11 31.26
CA ALA A 40 -54.80 -10.05 30.52
C ALA A 40 -55.75 -9.19 31.42
N ALA A 41 -55.92 -7.85 31.30
CA ALA A 41 -55.27 -6.74 30.57
C ALA A 41 -55.73 -5.32 31.11
N GLU A 42 -55.22 -4.21 30.54
CA GLU A 42 -55.71 -2.78 30.59
C GLU A 42 -55.65 -2.02 31.96
N ALA A 43 -55.22 -0.75 32.16
CA ALA A 43 -55.36 0.60 31.50
C ALA A 43 -56.49 1.49 32.14
N ALA A 44 -56.44 2.83 32.33
CA ALA A 44 -55.39 3.89 32.33
C ALA A 44 -55.94 5.25 32.92
N GLN A 45 -55.12 6.34 32.97
CA GLN A 45 -55.49 7.81 33.11
C GLN A 45 -55.98 8.35 34.50
N SER A 46 -55.86 9.64 34.94
CA SER A 46 -55.14 10.87 34.44
C SER A 46 -55.11 12.09 35.44
N ALA A 47 -53.97 12.83 35.48
CA ALA A 47 -53.75 14.33 35.53
C ALA A 47 -54.24 15.31 36.66
N VAL A 48 -53.44 16.39 36.88
CA VAL A 48 -53.73 17.86 37.12
C VAL A 48 -52.83 18.58 38.17
N SER A 49 -52.49 19.88 37.96
CA SER A 49 -51.54 20.76 38.74
C SER A 49 -52.23 22.11 39.20
N PRO A 50 -51.65 23.34 39.45
CA PRO A 50 -50.30 23.96 39.25
C PRO A 50 -49.79 25.00 40.35
N GLU A 51 -48.82 25.90 39.98
CA GLU A 51 -48.46 27.26 40.56
C GLU A 51 -47.70 27.42 41.93
N ALA A 52 -46.83 28.42 42.20
CA ALA A 52 -46.12 29.46 41.39
C ALA A 52 -44.97 30.23 42.15
N ALA A 53 -44.19 31.08 41.42
CA ALA A 53 -43.39 32.28 41.82
C ALA A 53 -41.84 32.25 42.04
N GLY A 54 -41.16 33.36 41.68
CA GLY A 54 -39.72 33.74 41.83
C GLY A 54 -39.58 35.27 42.07
N PRO A 55 -38.59 36.07 41.57
CA PRO A 55 -37.26 35.82 40.94
C PRO A 55 -36.12 36.80 41.44
N GLY A 56 -34.96 36.95 40.75
CA GLY A 56 -34.13 38.18 40.82
C GLY A 56 -32.63 38.14 40.42
N GLU A 57 -32.19 39.06 39.54
CA GLU A 57 -30.79 39.52 39.27
C GLU A 57 -30.71 41.06 39.38
N PRO A 58 -29.52 41.70 39.46
CA PRO A 58 -28.97 42.43 38.29
C PRO A 58 -27.40 42.52 38.24
N ALA A 59 -26.85 43.34 37.32
CA ALA A 59 -25.41 43.35 36.95
C ALA A 59 -24.76 44.76 36.77
N VAL A 60 -23.51 44.77 36.24
CA VAL A 60 -22.74 45.86 35.57
C VAL A 60 -21.93 46.87 36.43
N SER A 61 -20.61 46.97 36.14
CA SER A 61 -19.75 48.20 36.00
C SER A 61 -18.32 48.05 36.58
N ALA A 62 -17.37 48.86 36.11
CA ALA A 62 -15.96 48.88 36.54
C ALA A 62 -15.37 50.30 36.46
N GLU A 63 -14.34 50.63 37.28
CA GLU A 63 -13.24 51.58 36.95
C GLU A 63 -12.16 51.70 38.07
N VAL A 64 -10.89 51.60 37.67
CA VAL A 64 -9.73 52.52 37.94
C VAL A 64 -9.26 52.90 39.38
N ALA A 65 -7.91 52.83 39.54
CA ALA A 65 -6.98 53.62 40.38
C ALA A 65 -6.42 53.11 41.74
N GLU A 66 -5.15 53.48 41.93
CA GLU A 66 -4.17 53.25 43.02
C GLU A 66 -4.14 54.48 43.99
N PRO A 67 -3.34 54.60 45.09
CA PRO A 67 -1.85 54.62 45.01
C PRO A 67 -0.98 54.16 46.24
N GLU A 68 0.28 53.83 45.94
CA GLU A 68 1.59 54.10 46.63
C GLU A 68 1.82 54.04 48.17
N GLY A 69 3.08 53.73 48.57
CA GLY A 69 3.50 53.64 49.99
C GLY A 69 4.99 53.84 50.38
N GLN A 70 5.96 53.82 49.46
CA GLN A 70 7.40 54.22 49.67
C GLN A 70 8.24 53.32 50.65
N SER A 71 9.59 53.33 50.69
CA SER A 71 10.61 54.29 50.22
C SER A 71 11.96 53.67 49.80
N GLU A 72 12.74 54.40 48.99
CA GLU A 72 14.12 54.12 48.48
C GLU A 72 15.20 54.89 49.33
N PRO A 73 16.52 55.11 48.98
CA PRO A 73 17.04 55.68 47.70
C PRO A 73 18.49 55.29 47.19
N ASP A 74 18.78 55.63 45.91
CA ASP A 74 20.02 56.18 45.28
C ASP A 74 21.44 55.56 45.51
N ASP A 75 22.50 55.77 44.70
CA ASP A 75 22.79 56.79 43.64
C ASP A 75 23.81 56.26 42.56
N ALA A 76 24.07 57.04 41.49
CA ALA A 76 25.06 56.77 40.41
C ALA A 76 26.26 57.77 40.41
N PRO A 77 27.33 57.57 39.61
CA PRO A 77 27.45 58.33 38.33
C PRO A 77 28.28 57.62 37.21
N ALA A 78 28.72 58.36 36.17
CA ALA A 78 29.13 57.85 34.84
C ALA A 78 30.61 58.03 34.40
N SER A 79 30.91 57.62 33.15
CA SER A 79 32.21 57.47 32.45
C SER A 79 33.00 58.76 32.10
N PRO A 80 34.20 58.67 31.46
CA PRO A 80 34.25 58.85 29.98
C PRO A 80 35.40 58.14 29.18
N ASP A 81 35.38 58.37 27.86
CA ASP A 81 36.46 58.31 26.82
C ASP A 81 37.00 57.00 26.20
N GLY A 82 37.10 56.98 24.84
CA GLY A 82 38.05 56.15 24.08
C GLY A 82 37.53 55.43 22.81
N SER A 83 37.82 55.97 21.61
CA SER A 83 37.70 55.30 20.28
C SER A 83 39.08 55.35 19.56
N PRO A 84 39.32 54.80 18.33
CA PRO A 84 38.45 54.08 17.38
C PRO A 84 39.12 52.88 16.60
N THR A 85 38.44 52.39 15.53
CA THR A 85 38.98 51.81 14.27
C THR A 85 39.81 50.50 14.20
N ASP A 86 39.20 49.47 13.58
CA ASP A 86 39.48 48.96 12.21
C ASP A 86 40.46 47.79 11.92
N ASP A 87 40.05 47.00 10.91
CA ASP A 87 40.70 45.98 10.03
C ASP A 87 41.60 44.84 10.60
N GLY A 88 41.83 43.77 9.81
CA GLY A 88 42.94 42.83 10.02
C GLY A 88 42.69 41.32 9.90
N SER A 89 42.32 40.82 8.71
CA SER A 89 42.66 39.44 8.27
C SER A 89 44.17 39.35 7.90
N PRO A 90 44.82 38.20 7.49
CA PRO A 90 44.24 36.97 6.91
C PRO A 90 44.98 35.61 7.13
N GLU A 91 44.48 34.57 6.44
CA GLU A 91 45.19 33.43 5.79
C GLU A 91 46.06 32.42 6.61
N GLY A 92 46.17 31.18 6.08
CA GLY A 92 46.96 30.11 6.71
C GLY A 92 46.82 28.67 6.18
N HIS A 93 46.61 28.49 4.88
CA HIS A 93 46.48 27.21 4.15
C HIS A 93 47.42 26.04 4.55
N LYS A 94 46.89 24.80 4.39
CA LYS A 94 47.61 23.52 4.04
C LYS A 94 48.51 22.91 5.15
N ALA A 95 48.87 21.61 5.14
CA ALA A 95 48.29 20.39 4.55
C ALA A 95 48.97 19.15 5.21
N ALA A 96 48.79 17.96 4.60
CA ALA A 96 49.65 16.76 4.64
C ALA A 96 51.13 16.95 5.08
N GLU A 97 51.83 16.00 5.71
CA GLU A 97 51.60 14.54 5.80
C GLU A 97 52.40 13.87 6.96
N HIS A 98 52.18 12.56 7.14
CA HIS A 98 53.01 11.44 7.67
C HIS A 98 54.54 11.60 7.96
N PRO A 99 55.21 10.60 8.61
CA PRO A 99 54.75 9.37 9.29
C PRO A 99 55.41 9.15 10.71
N GLU A 100 55.42 7.90 11.20
CA GLU A 100 56.48 7.19 11.96
C GLU A 100 57.50 8.01 12.81
N GLY A 101 57.78 7.66 14.07
CA GLY A 101 57.97 6.29 14.58
C GLY A 101 58.26 6.22 16.09
N PRO A 102 58.88 5.13 16.59
CA PRO A 102 58.49 4.54 17.89
C PRO A 102 59.58 4.54 18.99
N ASP A 103 59.32 3.72 20.03
CA ASP A 103 60.23 3.22 21.07
C ASP A 103 60.66 4.24 22.16
N ASP A 104 60.98 3.86 23.41
CA ASP A 104 60.99 2.53 24.05
C ASP A 104 60.83 2.62 25.59
N SER A 105 60.55 1.46 26.22
CA SER A 105 61.02 1.06 27.57
C SER A 105 60.46 1.83 28.81
N ALA A 106 60.58 1.35 30.06
CA ALA A 106 61.28 0.16 30.57
C ALA A 106 60.66 -0.38 31.90
N ASP A 107 60.97 -1.64 32.21
CA ASP A 107 61.31 -2.21 33.55
C ASP A 107 60.28 -2.24 34.72
N SER A 108 60.27 -3.28 35.58
CA SER A 108 60.84 -4.64 35.49
C SER A 108 60.25 -5.61 36.56
N GLU A 109 60.46 -6.92 36.37
CA GLU A 109 60.72 -8.02 37.36
C GLU A 109 59.74 -8.22 38.57
N ASP A 110 59.40 -9.42 39.06
CA ASP A 110 59.91 -10.82 38.95
C ASP A 110 58.76 -11.81 39.36
N SER A 111 58.80 -13.16 39.37
CA SER A 111 59.86 -14.19 39.20
C SER A 111 59.31 -15.57 38.79
N GLU A 112 60.22 -16.37 38.24
CA GLU A 112 60.37 -17.83 37.94
C GLU A 112 59.39 -18.93 38.47
N GLU A 113 59.03 -19.85 37.53
CA GLU A 113 59.10 -21.34 37.55
C GLU A 113 58.49 -22.21 38.71
N SER A 114 57.99 -23.44 38.53
CA SER A 114 57.65 -24.37 37.39
C SER A 114 56.71 -25.49 37.97
N VAL A 115 56.24 -26.60 37.36
CA VAL A 115 56.57 -27.48 36.21
C VAL A 115 55.25 -28.03 35.57
N GLU A 116 55.33 -29.01 34.67
CA GLU A 116 54.28 -29.62 33.81
C GLU A 116 53.45 -30.77 34.45
N GLU A 117 52.24 -31.03 33.92
CA GLU A 117 51.74 -32.38 33.61
C GLU A 117 50.64 -32.31 32.50
N GLU A 118 50.71 -33.16 31.47
CA GLU A 118 49.72 -33.19 30.36
C GLU A 118 48.54 -34.12 30.66
N HIS A 119 47.30 -33.70 30.36
CA HIS A 119 46.20 -34.65 30.12
C HIS A 119 45.24 -34.21 29.01
N ILE A 120 45.19 -35.03 27.95
CA ILE A 120 44.19 -35.00 26.89
C ILE A 120 42.85 -35.51 27.46
N ILE A 121 41.73 -34.90 27.07
CA ILE A 121 40.37 -35.40 27.34
C ILE A 121 39.63 -35.55 26.01
N GLU A 122 39.03 -36.72 25.80
CA GLU A 122 38.42 -37.15 24.54
C GLU A 122 36.93 -36.73 24.42
N VAL A 123 36.39 -36.84 23.20
CA VAL A 123 34.97 -36.61 22.89
C VAL A 123 34.17 -37.89 23.17
N ALA A 124 33.07 -37.79 23.93
CA ALA A 124 32.24 -38.94 24.32
C ALA A 124 31.25 -39.39 23.23
N ASP A 125 31.04 -40.71 23.10
CA ASP A 125 30.06 -41.36 22.22
C ASP A 125 28.70 -41.51 22.94
N PRO A 126 27.57 -41.04 22.37
CA PRO A 126 26.26 -41.06 23.04
C PRO A 126 25.57 -42.44 22.97
N ARG A 127 26.16 -43.48 23.56
CA ARG A 127 25.66 -44.87 23.46
C ARG A 127 25.51 -45.69 24.74
N ASP A 128 26.04 -45.25 25.88
CA ASP A 128 25.80 -45.90 27.17
C ASP A 128 24.81 -45.10 28.01
N PHE A 129 23.57 -45.60 28.11
CA PHE A 129 22.76 -45.71 29.35
C PHE A 129 21.36 -46.29 29.06
N ALA A 130 21.31 -47.60 28.83
CA ALA A 130 20.29 -48.46 29.41
C ALA A 130 20.92 -49.13 30.66
N ASP A 131 20.23 -49.83 31.57
CA ASP A 131 18.87 -50.37 31.60
C ASP A 131 18.46 -50.62 33.07
N ASP A 132 17.17 -50.52 33.44
CA ASP A 132 16.57 -51.43 34.44
C ASP A 132 15.01 -51.38 34.51
N SER A 133 14.41 -52.51 34.10
CA SER A 133 13.12 -53.14 34.48
C SER A 133 11.76 -52.40 34.64
N GLY A 134 10.72 -53.01 34.04
CA GLY A 134 9.28 -52.71 34.18
C GLY A 134 8.56 -53.50 35.30
N PRO A 135 7.21 -53.66 35.25
CA PRO A 135 6.50 -54.54 34.29
C PRO A 135 5.31 -53.85 33.57
N GLN A 136 4.88 -54.24 32.36
CA GLN A 136 4.15 -55.47 31.91
C GLN A 136 2.82 -55.72 32.66
N TYR A 137 1.70 -56.11 32.04
CA TYR A 137 1.40 -56.49 30.64
C TYR A 137 0.34 -55.49 30.03
N GLU A 138 -0.49 -55.70 29.00
CA GLU A 138 -0.92 -56.88 28.22
C GLU A 138 -1.47 -56.47 26.83
N ASP A 139 -1.82 -57.44 25.99
CA ASP A 139 -2.11 -57.42 24.54
C ASP A 139 -3.61 -57.09 24.21
N GLU A 140 -4.20 -57.12 23.00
CA GLU A 140 -3.91 -57.58 21.61
C GLU A 140 -4.33 -56.39 20.65
N ASP A 141 -4.28 -56.32 19.30
CA ASP A 141 -3.85 -57.05 18.07
C ASP A 141 -3.95 -55.97 16.92
N PHE A 142 -3.66 -56.03 15.61
CA PHE A 142 -2.98 -56.82 14.54
C PHE A 142 -2.99 -55.85 13.29
N ASP A 143 -2.24 -55.87 12.17
CA ASP A 143 -1.17 -56.65 11.52
C ASP A 143 -0.52 -55.72 10.43
N ASP A 144 0.69 -55.98 9.94
CA ASP A 144 1.32 -55.25 8.81
C ASP A 144 2.37 -56.13 8.07
N ILE A 145 2.40 -56.14 6.72
CA ILE A 145 3.12 -57.17 5.93
C ILE A 145 3.99 -56.60 4.79
N VAL A 146 5.27 -57.03 4.74
CA VAL A 146 6.21 -56.75 3.64
C VAL A 146 7.10 -57.96 3.28
N GLY A 147 7.12 -58.34 1.99
CA GLY A 147 8.29 -58.93 1.30
C GLY A 147 8.44 -60.46 1.20
N GLY A 148 8.93 -60.95 0.03
CA GLY A 148 9.34 -62.35 -0.21
C GLY A 148 9.67 -62.64 -1.69
N GLU A 149 10.73 -63.43 -1.98
CA GLU A 149 11.33 -63.60 -3.34
C GLU A 149 11.11 -64.99 -4.00
N ALA A 150 11.34 -65.07 -5.33
CA ALA A 150 11.82 -66.29 -6.02
C ALA A 150 12.46 -65.99 -7.42
N ALA A 151 13.43 -66.81 -7.84
CA ALA A 151 14.15 -66.78 -9.15
C ALA A 151 13.97 -68.17 -9.88
N PRO A 152 14.65 -68.61 -10.99
CA PRO A 152 15.84 -68.05 -11.69
C PRO A 152 16.01 -68.25 -13.26
N ALA A 153 17.01 -67.54 -13.85
CA ALA A 153 18.00 -67.99 -14.90
C ALA A 153 17.56 -68.49 -16.34
N PRO A 154 18.48 -68.57 -17.36
CA PRO A 154 19.66 -67.74 -17.69
C PRO A 154 19.97 -67.48 -19.22
N GLY A 155 20.17 -66.21 -19.63
CA GLY A 155 21.08 -65.68 -20.69
C GLY A 155 21.23 -66.37 -22.07
N PRO A 156 22.33 -66.10 -22.82
CA PRO A 156 23.18 -64.90 -22.97
C PRO A 156 22.88 -64.21 -24.34
N ILE A 157 23.60 -63.31 -25.05
CA ILE A 157 24.89 -62.54 -25.12
C ILE A 157 24.48 -61.14 -25.71
N GLY A 158 25.11 -59.95 -25.65
CA GLY A 158 26.40 -59.34 -25.27
C GLY A 158 26.47 -57.93 -25.97
N THR A 159 27.52 -57.11 -26.02
CA THR A 159 28.88 -57.06 -25.41
C THR A 159 29.52 -55.68 -25.72
N ALA A 160 30.33 -55.14 -24.78
CA ALA A 160 31.33 -54.05 -24.92
C ALA A 160 30.92 -52.55 -25.03
N THR A 161 31.50 -51.79 -24.09
CA THR A 161 31.64 -50.34 -23.79
C THR A 161 32.57 -49.56 -24.78
N PRO A 162 32.92 -48.25 -24.61
CA PRO A 162 32.45 -47.19 -23.67
C PRO A 162 32.27 -45.72 -24.21
N ALA A 163 31.42 -44.94 -23.50
CA ALA A 163 31.59 -43.53 -23.05
C ALA A 163 31.69 -42.29 -24.01
N ILE A 164 31.55 -41.11 -23.36
CA ILE A 164 31.82 -39.70 -23.77
C ILE A 164 30.65 -38.88 -24.36
N ALA A 165 30.66 -37.57 -24.05
CA ALA A 165 29.57 -36.60 -24.06
C ALA A 165 29.24 -35.96 -25.43
N PRO A 166 28.06 -35.31 -25.58
CA PRO A 166 27.66 -34.64 -26.82
C PRO A 166 28.06 -33.15 -26.87
N SER A 167 28.66 -32.73 -27.99
CA SER A 167 28.87 -31.31 -28.34
C SER A 167 28.56 -31.04 -29.82
N SER A 168 27.35 -30.52 -30.08
CA SER A 168 26.96 -29.55 -31.12
C SER A 168 27.23 -29.80 -32.64
N ILE A 169 26.68 -28.88 -33.46
CA ILE A 169 26.96 -28.60 -34.89
C ILE A 169 26.20 -29.42 -35.99
N THR A 170 25.01 -28.89 -36.33
CA THR A 170 24.42 -28.61 -37.68
C THR A 170 24.42 -29.62 -38.87
N SER A 171 23.34 -29.49 -39.67
CA SER A 171 23.30 -29.34 -41.16
C SER A 171 22.80 -30.48 -42.08
N ALA A 172 21.70 -30.15 -42.79
CA ALA A 172 21.51 -30.19 -44.26
C ALA A 172 21.14 -31.47 -45.08
N SER A 173 19.92 -31.41 -45.64
CA SER A 173 19.52 -31.67 -47.06
C SER A 173 19.65 -33.05 -47.76
N SER A 174 18.53 -33.54 -48.35
CA SER A 174 18.35 -33.88 -49.79
C SER A 174 16.90 -34.36 -50.05
N GLN A 175 16.10 -33.66 -50.88
CA GLN A 175 15.83 -33.85 -52.34
C GLN A 175 14.80 -34.94 -52.74
N SER A 176 13.68 -34.51 -53.35
CA SER A 176 13.07 -35.08 -54.58
C SER A 176 11.92 -34.18 -55.09
N ALA A 177 11.51 -34.34 -56.36
CA ALA A 177 10.55 -33.49 -57.10
C ALA A 177 9.70 -34.40 -58.07
N PRO A 178 8.79 -33.96 -58.98
CA PRO A 178 8.82 -32.71 -59.79
C PRO A 178 7.48 -32.00 -60.12
N SER A 179 7.56 -31.00 -61.02
CA SER A 179 6.51 -30.42 -61.90
C SER A 179 5.70 -29.21 -61.37
N ALA A 180 5.33 -28.17 -62.15
CA ALA A 180 5.91 -27.56 -63.38
C ALA A 180 5.21 -26.21 -63.72
N ALA A 181 5.95 -25.29 -64.40
CA ALA A 181 5.48 -24.11 -65.19
C ALA A 181 4.77 -22.96 -64.42
N GLU A 182 4.80 -21.67 -64.83
CA GLU A 182 5.40 -20.97 -65.99
C GLU A 182 6.40 -19.85 -65.57
N ALA A 183 6.90 -19.03 -66.51
CA ALA A 183 7.95 -18.00 -66.34
C ALA A 183 7.37 -16.55 -66.32
N LEU A 184 8.09 -15.43 -66.08
CA LEU A 184 9.32 -14.96 -66.75
C LEU A 184 9.98 -13.73 -66.04
N ALA A 185 11.27 -13.52 -66.36
CA ALA A 185 12.03 -12.25 -66.37
C ALA A 185 12.47 -11.54 -65.05
N THR A 186 13.80 -11.45 -64.91
CA THR A 186 14.63 -10.59 -64.02
C THR A 186 15.42 -9.58 -64.94
N PRO A 187 16.42 -8.76 -64.52
CA PRO A 187 17.12 -8.65 -63.22
C PRO A 187 17.45 -7.21 -62.71
N SER A 188 18.22 -7.16 -61.62
CA SER A 188 18.76 -5.98 -60.93
C SER A 188 20.30 -5.90 -61.05
N THR A 189 20.88 -4.70 -60.97
CA THR A 189 22.29 -4.38 -60.64
C THR A 189 22.41 -2.88 -60.28
N ALA A 190 23.37 -2.36 -59.50
CA ALA A 190 24.25 -2.87 -58.43
C ALA A 190 25.02 -1.66 -57.82
N ALA A 191 25.58 -1.78 -56.60
CA ALA A 191 26.45 -0.76 -55.97
C ALA A 191 27.95 -1.00 -56.27
N PRO A 192 28.84 0.01 -56.11
CA PRO A 192 29.58 0.23 -54.83
C PRO A 192 29.79 1.74 -54.50
N GLY A 193 30.46 2.20 -53.43
CA GLY A 193 31.01 1.53 -52.24
C GLY A 193 32.28 2.22 -51.69
N GLU A 194 32.29 2.60 -50.39
CA GLU A 194 33.44 3.06 -49.57
C GLU A 194 34.14 4.39 -49.97
N GLN A 195 34.88 5.14 -49.13
CA GLN A 195 35.43 4.95 -47.77
C GLN A 195 35.68 6.34 -47.11
N GLY A 196 35.89 6.45 -45.78
CA GLY A 196 36.44 7.66 -45.12
C GLY A 196 35.75 8.11 -43.81
N ALA A 197 36.50 8.71 -42.87
CA ALA A 197 36.03 9.01 -41.50
C ALA A 197 36.63 10.32 -40.89
N SER A 198 36.24 10.63 -39.66
CA SER A 198 36.71 11.71 -38.74
C SER A 198 36.05 13.10 -38.85
N ALA A 199 36.15 13.84 -37.73
CA ALA A 199 35.58 15.16 -37.41
C ALA A 199 36.42 15.79 -36.27
N PRO A 200 36.10 16.96 -35.66
CA PRO A 200 35.16 18.04 -36.04
C PRO A 200 35.81 19.45 -36.05
N GLY A 201 35.04 20.53 -36.30
CA GLY A 201 35.22 21.80 -35.56
C GLY A 201 35.51 23.12 -36.30
N SER A 202 34.68 24.13 -36.01
CA SER A 202 35.01 25.55 -35.76
C SER A 202 35.54 26.51 -36.88
N ALA A 203 34.61 27.37 -37.34
CA ALA A 203 34.71 28.85 -37.41
C ALA A 203 35.44 29.64 -38.53
N ALA A 204 34.81 30.79 -38.83
CA ALA A 204 35.36 32.09 -39.27
C ALA A 204 35.79 32.35 -40.75
N SER A 205 34.83 32.89 -41.51
CA SER A 205 34.94 34.10 -42.38
C SER A 205 36.13 34.30 -43.36
N SER A 206 35.80 34.39 -44.65
CA SER A 206 35.95 35.64 -45.44
C SER A 206 35.31 35.48 -46.83
N GLY A 207 34.92 36.58 -47.48
CA GLY A 207 34.30 36.55 -48.81
C GLY A 207 34.69 37.75 -49.68
N HIS A 208 34.54 37.61 -51.00
CA HIS A 208 34.73 38.60 -52.08
C HIS A 208 33.99 38.06 -53.34
N ALA A 209 33.46 38.84 -54.29
CA ALA A 209 33.38 40.30 -54.41
C ALA A 209 32.14 40.74 -55.24
N VAL A 210 31.89 42.05 -55.25
CA VAL A 210 30.76 42.77 -55.90
C VAL A 210 31.08 43.04 -57.40
N SER A 211 30.10 43.25 -58.30
CA SER A 211 29.76 44.57 -58.92
C SER A 211 29.27 44.43 -60.38
N PRO A 212 28.66 45.46 -61.02
CA PRO A 212 27.55 46.29 -60.54
C PRO A 212 26.52 46.60 -61.67
N VAL A 213 25.57 47.53 -61.45
CA VAL A 213 25.29 48.73 -62.28
C VAL A 213 23.93 49.35 -61.88
N SER A 214 23.94 50.67 -61.63
CA SER A 214 22.76 51.53 -61.40
C SER A 214 22.69 52.57 -62.55
N ALA A 215 21.68 53.44 -62.74
CA ALA A 215 20.48 53.81 -61.97
C ALA A 215 19.45 54.52 -62.89
N ALA A 216 18.22 54.75 -62.40
CA ALA A 216 17.30 55.87 -62.70
C ALA A 216 16.83 56.11 -64.17
N SER A 217 15.63 56.61 -64.47
CA SER A 217 14.34 56.89 -63.78
C SER A 217 13.25 57.02 -64.88
N SER A 218 12.03 57.56 -64.80
CA SER A 218 11.20 58.35 -63.85
C SER A 218 9.72 58.28 -64.36
N ALA A 219 8.64 58.67 -63.67
CA ALA A 219 8.30 58.84 -62.24
C ALA A 219 6.75 58.99 -62.12
N THR A 220 6.18 58.80 -60.91
CA THR A 220 4.86 59.35 -60.43
C THR A 220 3.56 58.99 -61.19
N ALA A 221 2.40 58.76 -60.54
CA ALA A 221 2.02 58.87 -59.13
C ALA A 221 0.76 58.03 -58.80
N ALA A 222 0.73 57.36 -57.63
CA ALA A 222 -0.49 56.88 -56.94
C ALA A 222 -0.19 56.29 -55.54
N THR A 223 0.41 57.06 -54.60
CA THR A 223 0.70 56.56 -53.24
C THR A 223 0.45 57.62 -52.17
N ALA A 224 -0.71 57.56 -51.51
CA ALA A 224 -1.05 58.39 -50.34
C ALA A 224 -2.08 57.77 -49.37
N ALA A 225 -2.63 56.58 -49.67
CA ALA A 225 -3.67 55.92 -48.86
C ALA A 225 -3.15 54.65 -48.16
N ASP A 226 -2.59 53.67 -48.90
CA ASP A 226 -2.16 52.38 -48.33
C ASP A 226 -0.94 52.46 -47.40
N ALA A 227 -0.08 53.45 -47.59
CA ALA A 227 1.17 53.58 -46.82
C ALA A 227 0.97 53.86 -45.32
N ALA A 228 -0.23 54.28 -44.91
CA ALA A 228 -0.58 54.48 -43.50
C ALA A 228 -1.10 53.19 -42.82
N ALA A 229 -1.62 52.22 -43.58
CA ALA A 229 -2.14 50.96 -43.04
C ALA A 229 -1.04 49.90 -42.85
N SER A 230 -0.07 49.83 -43.77
CA SER A 230 1.01 48.83 -43.74
C SER A 230 2.18 49.16 -42.79
N ALA A 231 2.12 50.29 -42.07
CA ALA A 231 3.15 50.73 -41.13
C ALA A 231 2.74 50.63 -39.65
N ALA A 232 1.55 50.08 -39.37
CA ALA A 232 0.97 49.97 -38.02
C ALA A 232 0.83 48.53 -37.51
N SER A 233 1.30 47.54 -38.27
CA SER A 233 1.18 46.10 -37.97
C SER A 233 2.52 45.38 -37.85
N ALA A 234 3.61 46.13 -37.61
CA ALA A 234 4.99 45.65 -37.72
C ALA A 234 5.86 45.93 -36.48
N ASP A 235 5.24 46.18 -35.32
CA ASP A 235 5.91 45.98 -34.01
C ASP A 235 4.87 45.67 -32.92
N THR A 236 4.42 44.41 -32.89
CA THR A 236 3.66 43.80 -31.79
C THR A 236 3.71 42.30 -31.93
N ALA A 237 4.92 41.73 -31.76
CA ALA A 237 4.96 40.37 -31.24
C ALA A 237 4.31 40.43 -29.84
N GLN A 238 3.12 39.86 -29.68
CA GLN A 238 2.54 39.69 -28.35
C GLN A 238 3.50 38.79 -27.57
N VAL A 239 4.19 39.39 -26.60
CA VAL A 239 4.95 38.63 -25.61
C VAL A 239 3.95 37.72 -24.93
N ASP A 240 4.23 36.41 -24.92
CA ASP A 240 3.33 35.45 -24.31
C ASP A 240 3.21 35.77 -22.82
N PRO A 241 2.00 35.74 -22.20
CA PRO A 241 1.87 35.94 -20.76
C PRO A 241 2.78 35.00 -19.94
N GLU A 242 3.12 33.81 -20.47
CA GLU A 242 4.07 32.89 -19.86
C GLU A 242 5.52 33.42 -19.86
N ASP A 243 5.95 34.18 -20.86
CA ASP A 243 7.30 34.78 -20.96
C ASP A 243 7.49 35.94 -19.96
N LEU A 244 6.39 36.57 -19.51
CA LEU A 244 6.40 37.60 -18.47
C LEU A 244 6.47 37.01 -17.05
N LEU A 245 6.06 35.76 -16.87
CA LEU A 245 6.07 35.07 -15.58
C LEU A 245 7.44 34.44 -15.27
N PRO A 246 7.98 34.58 -14.04
CA PRO A 246 9.33 34.13 -13.72
C PRO A 246 9.51 32.62 -13.94
N PRO A 247 10.68 32.12 -14.39
CA PRO A 247 10.86 30.72 -14.76
C PRO A 247 10.57 29.77 -13.59
N LEU A 248 9.91 28.62 -13.81
CA LEU A 248 9.52 27.68 -12.74
C LEU A 248 10.62 27.40 -11.69
N LYS A 249 11.89 27.35 -12.12
CA LYS A 249 13.05 27.11 -11.25
C LYS A 249 13.31 28.21 -10.19
N SER A 250 12.73 29.41 -10.31
CA SER A 250 12.79 30.44 -9.26
C SER A 250 11.82 30.19 -8.10
N PHE A 251 10.73 29.45 -8.34
CA PHE A 251 9.80 29.02 -7.29
C PHE A 251 10.45 27.89 -6.47
N LYS A 252 11.24 28.29 -5.46
CA LYS A 252 12.04 27.38 -4.61
C LYS A 252 11.21 26.28 -3.97
N ASN A 253 9.98 26.60 -3.54
CA ASN A 253 9.12 25.71 -2.77
C ASN A 253 7.96 25.14 -3.62
N ARG A 254 8.12 25.01 -4.95
CA ARG A 254 7.05 24.53 -5.86
C ARG A 254 6.74 23.04 -5.77
N PHE A 255 7.46 22.29 -4.95
CA PHE A 255 7.17 20.88 -4.66
C PHE A 255 6.98 20.69 -3.16
N ILE A 256 5.99 19.89 -2.77
CA ILE A 256 5.80 19.42 -1.38
C ILE A 256 6.67 18.16 -1.19
N ASP A 257 7.26 17.97 0.00
CA ASP A 257 8.04 16.74 0.23
C ASP A 257 7.14 15.50 0.30
N ARG A 258 7.55 14.48 -0.46
CA ARG A 258 6.86 13.20 -0.61
C ARG A 258 6.61 12.47 0.70
N GLU A 259 7.49 12.59 1.69
CA GLU A 259 7.32 11.89 2.97
C GLU A 259 6.42 12.70 3.93
N LEU A 260 6.35 14.02 3.79
CA LEU A 260 5.42 14.88 4.54
C LEU A 260 3.99 14.75 4.01
N THR A 261 3.80 14.73 2.70
CA THR A 261 2.47 14.56 2.10
C THR A 261 1.93 13.12 2.17
N TRP A 262 2.77 12.16 2.57
CA TRP A 262 2.26 10.87 3.06
C TRP A 262 1.60 11.02 4.44
N LEU A 263 2.13 11.85 5.34
CA LEU A 263 1.47 12.16 6.61
C LEU A 263 0.16 12.92 6.38
N ASP A 264 0.10 13.86 5.43
CA ASP A 264 -1.18 14.51 5.03
C ASP A 264 -2.24 13.46 4.63
N PHE A 265 -1.85 12.38 3.95
CA PHE A 265 -2.77 11.29 3.61
C PHE A 265 -3.25 10.55 4.87
N ASN A 266 -2.36 10.20 5.79
CA ASN A 266 -2.77 9.49 7.00
C ASN A 266 -3.55 10.38 7.99
N GLU A 267 -3.31 11.69 8.01
CA GLU A 267 -4.12 12.67 8.72
C GLU A 267 -5.58 12.67 8.22
N ARG A 268 -5.78 12.65 6.90
CA ARG A 268 -7.12 12.52 6.29
C ARG A 268 -7.78 11.16 6.54
N VAL A 269 -7.02 10.12 6.88
CA VAL A 269 -7.53 8.83 7.40
C VAL A 269 -7.97 8.97 8.85
N LEU A 270 -7.23 9.72 9.68
CA LEU A 270 -7.61 10.01 11.07
C LEU A 270 -8.90 10.84 11.14
N GLU A 271 -9.08 11.82 10.25
CA GLU A 271 -10.30 12.62 10.15
C GLU A 271 -11.57 11.80 9.81
N GLN A 272 -11.44 10.59 9.26
CA GLN A 272 -12.58 9.67 9.12
C GLN A 272 -13.00 9.09 10.48
N ALA A 273 -12.05 8.80 11.38
CA ALA A 273 -12.36 8.42 12.75
C ALA A 273 -13.00 9.58 13.53
N GLU A 274 -12.66 10.83 13.21
CA GLU A 274 -13.28 12.05 13.76
C GLU A 274 -14.67 12.36 13.19
N ASP A 275 -15.18 11.58 12.22
CA ASP A 275 -16.48 11.84 11.60
C ASP A 275 -17.63 11.15 12.36
N HIS A 276 -18.33 11.91 13.19
CA HIS A 276 -19.51 11.46 13.95
C HIS A 276 -20.72 11.10 13.05
N THR A 277 -20.65 11.31 11.73
CA THR A 277 -21.68 10.86 10.79
C THR A 277 -21.45 9.42 10.30
N LEU A 278 -20.26 8.85 10.56
CA LEU A 278 -19.94 7.47 10.23
C LEU A 278 -20.32 6.50 11.37
N PRO A 279 -20.66 5.24 11.05
CA PRO A 279 -20.98 4.24 12.07
C PRO A 279 -19.78 3.93 12.97
N LEU A 280 -20.03 3.72 14.27
CA LEU A 280 -18.98 3.78 15.30
C LEU A 280 -17.86 2.73 15.15
N LEU A 281 -18.15 1.50 14.71
CA LEU A 281 -17.10 0.51 14.46
C LEU A 281 -16.27 0.88 13.24
N GLU A 282 -16.83 1.59 12.25
CA GLU A 282 -16.07 2.11 11.11
C GLU A 282 -15.12 3.23 11.56
N ARG A 283 -15.57 4.12 12.46
CA ARG A 283 -14.69 5.13 13.10
C ARG A 283 -13.52 4.46 13.85
N ALA A 284 -13.80 3.42 14.64
CA ALA A 284 -12.77 2.63 15.34
C ALA A 284 -11.84 1.88 14.36
N TRP A 285 -12.35 1.42 13.22
CA TRP A 285 -11.57 0.80 12.16
C TRP A 285 -10.64 1.79 11.45
N PHE A 286 -11.05 3.04 11.24
CA PHE A 286 -10.16 4.08 10.72
C PHE A 286 -8.98 4.38 11.65
N LEU A 287 -9.12 4.25 12.98
CA LEU A 287 -7.98 4.26 13.90
C LEU A 287 -7.03 3.08 13.63
N ALA A 288 -7.55 1.87 13.47
CA ALA A 288 -6.73 0.69 13.15
C ALA A 288 -6.01 0.82 11.80
N ILE A 289 -6.66 1.40 10.78
CA ILE A 289 -6.05 1.73 9.48
C ILE A 289 -4.94 2.77 9.66
N PHE A 290 -5.17 3.84 10.43
CA PHE A 290 -4.15 4.86 10.70
C PHE A 290 -2.87 4.26 11.29
N SER A 291 -2.99 3.42 12.33
CA SER A 291 -1.83 2.74 12.94
C SER A 291 -1.13 1.80 11.95
N SER A 292 -1.89 0.98 11.22
CA SER A 292 -1.35 0.03 10.22
C SER A 292 -0.58 0.74 9.10
N ASN A 293 -1.10 1.88 8.63
CA ASN A 293 -0.45 2.73 7.63
C ASN A 293 0.85 3.33 8.19
N LEU A 294 0.81 3.86 9.41
CA LEU A 294 1.96 4.50 10.06
C LEU A 294 3.08 3.48 10.37
N ASP A 295 2.70 2.22 10.63
CA ASP A 295 3.63 1.10 10.73
C ASP A 295 4.37 0.84 9.41
N GLU A 296 3.70 0.62 8.27
CA GLU A 296 4.40 0.45 6.96
C GLU A 296 5.31 1.68 6.68
N PHE A 297 4.81 2.88 6.95
CA PHE A 297 5.57 4.10 6.72
C PHE A 297 6.86 4.15 7.56
N TYR A 298 6.82 3.81 8.85
CA TYR A 298 8.03 3.73 9.67
C TYR A 298 8.96 2.58 9.25
N MET A 299 8.40 1.38 9.06
CA MET A 299 9.15 0.17 8.67
C MET A 299 9.91 0.30 7.35
N VAL A 300 9.48 1.23 6.47
CA VAL A 300 9.98 1.30 5.10
C VAL A 300 10.43 2.71 4.67
N ARG A 301 9.63 3.76 4.89
CA ARG A 301 10.00 5.13 4.48
C ARG A 301 10.98 5.76 5.46
N VAL A 302 10.61 5.81 6.74
CA VAL A 302 11.48 6.36 7.78
C VAL A 302 12.75 5.52 7.92
N ALA A 303 12.61 4.19 7.90
CA ALA A 303 13.75 3.26 7.84
C ALA A 303 14.72 3.55 6.68
N GLY A 304 14.22 3.68 5.45
CA GLY A 304 15.06 4.01 4.28
C GLY A 304 15.71 5.40 4.38
N LEU A 305 15.03 6.37 5.01
CA LEU A 305 15.56 7.71 5.28
C LEU A 305 16.68 7.68 6.34
N MET A 306 16.49 6.95 7.43
CA MET A 306 17.50 6.73 8.48
C MET A 306 18.73 5.98 7.93
N ARG A 307 18.54 4.92 7.13
CA ARG A 307 19.64 4.21 6.44
C ARG A 307 20.45 5.14 5.54
N ARG A 308 19.78 6.02 4.76
CA ARG A 308 20.46 7.05 3.95
C ARG A 308 21.29 8.02 4.80
N ILE A 309 20.75 8.52 5.91
CA ILE A 309 21.46 9.44 6.81
C ILE A 309 22.69 8.74 7.43
N LYS A 310 22.53 7.49 7.90
CA LYS A 310 23.60 6.64 8.43
C LYS A 310 24.73 6.39 7.41
N ALA A 311 24.42 6.40 6.11
CA ALA A 311 25.36 6.29 5.01
C ALA A 311 25.90 7.64 4.48
N GLY A 312 25.52 8.79 5.07
CA GLY A 312 25.90 10.13 4.59
C GLY A 312 25.20 10.58 3.30
N ILE A 313 24.19 9.86 2.82
CA ILE A 313 23.49 10.11 1.55
C ILE A 313 22.33 11.09 1.78
N THR A 314 22.69 12.36 2.00
CA THR A 314 21.78 13.47 2.31
C THR A 314 21.64 14.53 1.19
N PRO A 315 21.50 14.18 -0.11
CA PRO A 315 21.22 15.18 -1.14
C PRO A 315 19.85 15.84 -0.88
N VAL A 316 19.81 17.16 -1.09
CA VAL A 316 18.59 17.97 -1.07
C VAL A 316 17.67 17.51 -2.20
N ARG A 317 16.39 17.31 -1.90
CA ARG A 317 15.36 16.87 -2.85
C ARG A 317 14.74 18.05 -3.62
N ALA A 318 13.87 17.77 -4.58
CA ALA A 318 13.09 18.80 -5.29
C ALA A 318 12.24 19.69 -4.36
N SER A 319 11.83 19.17 -3.19
CA SER A 319 11.17 19.88 -2.10
C SER A 319 12.03 20.92 -1.39
N GLY A 320 13.34 21.01 -1.69
CA GLY A 320 14.28 21.91 -1.04
C GLY A 320 14.81 21.44 0.31
N LEU A 321 14.35 20.28 0.81
CA LEU A 321 14.75 19.71 2.10
C LEU A 321 15.86 18.65 1.96
N ASP A 322 16.76 18.59 2.94
CA ASP A 322 17.68 17.47 3.14
C ASP A 322 17.06 16.34 3.99
N ALA A 323 17.72 15.18 4.03
CA ALA A 323 17.18 13.99 4.68
C ALA A 323 16.96 14.13 6.20
N ASN A 324 17.80 14.89 6.91
CA ASN A 324 17.64 15.15 8.34
C ASN A 324 16.47 16.11 8.60
N GLN A 325 16.32 17.13 7.76
CA GLN A 325 15.19 18.06 7.83
C GLN A 325 13.85 17.35 7.62
N VAL A 326 13.78 16.47 6.61
CA VAL A 326 12.60 15.62 6.39
C VAL A 326 12.36 14.70 7.59
N LEU A 327 13.39 14.03 8.13
CA LEU A 327 13.23 13.14 9.28
C LEU A 327 12.71 13.87 10.52
N ALA A 328 13.24 15.06 10.83
CA ALA A 328 12.80 15.86 11.98
C ALA A 328 11.33 16.30 11.85
N GLN A 329 10.93 16.82 10.69
CA GLN A 329 9.55 17.24 10.43
C GLN A 329 8.58 16.06 10.43
N VAL A 330 8.98 14.92 9.82
CA VAL A 330 8.21 13.67 9.84
C VAL A 330 7.99 13.18 11.27
N THR A 331 9.04 13.15 12.10
CA THR A 331 8.93 12.66 13.48
C THR A 331 8.11 13.59 14.38
N SER A 332 8.16 14.92 14.19
CA SER A 332 7.28 15.85 14.92
C SER A 332 5.82 15.60 14.57
N ARG A 333 5.46 15.71 13.28
CA ARG A 333 4.08 15.55 12.80
C ARG A 333 3.53 14.15 13.08
N ALA A 334 4.37 13.10 13.02
CA ALA A 334 3.94 11.76 13.41
C ALA A 334 3.57 11.67 14.90
N LYS A 335 4.30 12.33 15.81
CA LYS A 335 3.94 12.38 17.24
C LYS A 335 2.65 13.17 17.46
N GLU A 336 2.52 14.32 16.82
CA GLU A 336 1.31 15.16 16.86
C GLU A 336 0.06 14.35 16.44
N LEU A 337 0.13 13.65 15.30
CA LEU A 337 -0.98 12.82 14.81
C LEU A 337 -1.24 11.57 15.66
N THR A 338 -0.20 10.93 16.23
CA THR A 338 -0.40 9.75 17.10
C THR A 338 -0.97 10.14 18.47
N ALA A 339 -0.62 11.32 19.00
CA ALA A 339 -1.24 11.87 20.19
C ALA A 339 -2.72 12.23 19.95
N ARG A 340 -3.03 12.86 18.81
CA ARG A 340 -4.42 13.12 18.35
C ARG A 340 -5.22 11.83 18.22
N GLN A 341 -4.64 10.77 17.64
CA GLN A 341 -5.24 9.44 17.57
C GLN A 341 -5.53 8.83 18.96
N ALA A 342 -4.57 8.94 19.89
CA ALA A 342 -4.72 8.39 21.23
C ALA A 342 -5.80 9.13 22.04
N ALA A 343 -5.86 10.46 21.96
CA ALA A 343 -6.91 11.27 22.59
C ALA A 343 -8.29 10.91 22.04
N LEU A 344 -8.45 10.90 20.72
CA LEU A 344 -9.69 10.51 20.02
C LEU A 344 -10.19 9.10 20.43
N PHE A 345 -9.27 8.15 20.67
CA PHE A 345 -9.63 6.84 21.18
C PHE A 345 -10.19 6.90 22.62
N GLN A 346 -9.53 7.60 23.53
CA GLN A 346 -9.90 7.60 24.96
C GLN A 346 -11.09 8.52 25.29
N GLU A 347 -11.22 9.65 24.60
CA GLU A 347 -12.17 10.72 24.94
C GLU A 347 -13.52 10.60 24.20
N ASP A 348 -13.56 9.86 23.09
CA ASP A 348 -14.73 9.72 22.21
C ASP A 348 -15.02 8.25 21.87
N ILE A 349 -14.14 7.58 21.13
CA ILE A 349 -14.44 6.25 20.56
C ILE A 349 -14.69 5.19 21.66
N ARG A 350 -13.83 5.10 22.68
CA ARG A 350 -14.00 4.14 23.78
C ARG A 350 -15.23 4.45 24.65
N PRO A 351 -15.50 5.70 25.09
CA PRO A 351 -16.76 6.06 25.75
C PRO A 351 -18.01 5.79 24.91
N ALA A 352 -17.97 6.07 23.59
CA ALA A 352 -19.09 5.81 22.70
C ALA A 352 -19.35 4.30 22.54
N LEU A 353 -18.30 3.47 22.47
CA LEU A 353 -18.43 2.02 22.39
C LEU A 353 -19.09 1.45 23.65
N ALA A 354 -18.66 1.90 24.84
CA ALA A 354 -19.31 1.57 26.11
C ALA A 354 -20.79 2.01 26.14
N GLY A 355 -21.11 3.20 25.60
CA GLY A 355 -22.48 3.68 25.41
C GLY A 355 -23.36 2.81 24.49
N HIS A 356 -22.75 1.92 23.69
CA HIS A 356 -23.40 0.90 22.86
C HIS A 356 -23.18 -0.53 23.40
N ASN A 357 -22.89 -0.69 24.70
CA ASN A 357 -22.62 -1.97 25.37
C ASN A 357 -21.40 -2.74 24.84
N VAL A 358 -20.46 -2.09 24.14
CA VAL A 358 -19.20 -2.67 23.64
C VAL A 358 -18.05 -2.19 24.52
N ASP A 359 -17.84 -2.85 25.66
CA ASP A 359 -16.89 -2.39 26.67
C ASP A 359 -15.46 -2.91 26.44
N ILE A 360 -14.48 -2.03 26.67
CA ILE A 360 -13.06 -2.38 26.74
C ILE A 360 -12.60 -2.13 28.19
N LEU A 361 -12.56 -3.22 28.97
CA LEU A 361 -12.38 -3.19 30.43
C LEU A 361 -10.92 -3.43 30.86
N GLY A 362 -10.53 -2.78 31.95
CA GLY A 362 -9.37 -3.15 32.78
C GLY A 362 -9.71 -4.23 33.80
N TRP A 363 -8.71 -4.68 34.58
CA TRP A 363 -8.89 -5.78 35.53
C TRP A 363 -9.81 -5.44 36.72
N ASP A 364 -9.71 -4.21 37.24
CA ASP A 364 -10.49 -3.75 38.41
C ASP A 364 -11.95 -3.43 38.09
N GLU A 365 -12.32 -3.40 36.80
CA GLU A 365 -13.70 -3.23 36.32
C GLU A 365 -14.46 -4.57 36.23
N LEU A 366 -13.77 -5.69 36.46
CA LEU A 366 -14.33 -7.05 36.42
C LEU A 366 -14.94 -7.45 37.77
N ASN A 367 -16.01 -8.25 37.73
CA ASN A 367 -16.53 -8.90 38.94
C ASN A 367 -15.70 -10.13 39.34
N SER A 368 -15.90 -10.63 40.57
CA SER A 368 -15.09 -11.75 41.10
C SER A 368 -15.19 -13.08 40.35
N ASP A 369 -16.32 -13.42 39.71
CA ASP A 369 -16.42 -14.63 38.85
C ASP A 369 -15.65 -14.42 37.54
N GLN A 370 -15.77 -13.24 36.94
CA GLN A 370 -15.01 -12.86 35.75
C GLN A 370 -13.50 -12.91 36.00
N GLN A 371 -13.05 -12.37 37.14
CA GLN A 371 -11.65 -12.46 37.57
C GLN A 371 -11.22 -13.93 37.77
N GLU A 372 -11.97 -14.76 38.49
CA GLU A 372 -11.59 -16.17 38.68
C GLU A 372 -11.56 -16.95 37.35
N ARG A 373 -12.54 -16.73 36.46
CA ARG A 373 -12.60 -17.35 35.14
C ARG A 373 -11.44 -16.88 34.24
N LEU A 374 -11.03 -15.61 34.31
CA LEU A 374 -9.88 -15.10 33.58
C LEU A 374 -8.53 -15.55 34.18
N THR A 375 -8.39 -15.68 35.50
CA THR A 375 -7.23 -16.34 36.13
C THR A 375 -7.13 -17.82 35.71
N ARG A 376 -8.27 -18.51 35.60
CA ARG A 376 -8.33 -19.89 35.10
C ARG A 376 -7.94 -19.97 33.61
N TYR A 377 -8.44 -19.06 32.78
CA TYR A 377 -8.05 -18.94 31.37
C TYR A 377 -6.55 -18.63 31.23
N PHE A 378 -6.00 -17.70 32.03
CA PHE A 378 -4.58 -17.40 32.07
C PHE A 378 -3.75 -18.65 32.35
N ARG A 379 -4.05 -19.39 33.44
CA ARG A 379 -3.27 -20.57 33.84
C ARG A 379 -3.29 -21.72 32.82
N HIS A 380 -4.36 -21.88 32.05
CA HIS A 380 -4.51 -23.01 31.12
C HIS A 380 -4.26 -22.67 29.64
N GLN A 381 -4.36 -21.41 29.22
CA GLN A 381 -4.27 -21.01 27.80
C GLN A 381 -3.20 -19.95 27.54
N ILE A 382 -3.02 -18.97 28.44
CA ILE A 382 -2.04 -17.88 28.24
C ILE A 382 -0.65 -18.29 28.78
N TYR A 383 -0.56 -18.67 30.05
CA TYR A 383 0.68 -19.01 30.73
C TYR A 383 1.53 -20.06 29.99
N PRO A 384 0.98 -21.15 29.42
CA PRO A 384 1.79 -22.16 28.72
C PRO A 384 2.45 -21.67 27.41
N VAL A 385 2.03 -20.53 26.86
CA VAL A 385 2.63 -19.92 25.65
C VAL A 385 3.45 -18.66 25.94
N LEU A 386 3.55 -18.24 27.21
CA LEU A 386 4.44 -17.16 27.61
C LEU A 386 5.86 -17.68 27.87
N THR A 387 6.85 -16.85 27.56
CA THR A 387 8.25 -17.11 27.92
C THR A 387 8.86 -15.79 28.41
N PRO A 388 9.05 -15.62 29.74
CA PRO A 388 9.72 -14.44 30.28
C PRO A 388 11.22 -14.52 29.98
N LEU A 389 11.79 -13.41 29.49
CA LEU A 389 13.22 -13.28 29.21
C LEU A 389 13.84 -12.27 30.18
N ALA A 390 14.56 -12.75 31.20
CA ALA A 390 15.35 -11.91 32.08
C ALA A 390 16.62 -11.40 31.36
N VAL A 391 17.11 -10.24 31.78
CA VAL A 391 18.32 -9.60 31.24
C VAL A 391 19.32 -9.31 32.37
N ASP A 392 20.53 -9.84 32.22
CA ASP A 392 21.64 -9.75 33.18
C ASP A 392 23.00 -9.89 32.44
N PRO A 393 24.16 -9.82 33.11
CA PRO A 393 25.47 -9.90 32.44
C PRO A 393 25.76 -11.23 31.69
N SER A 394 25.03 -12.31 31.99
CA SER A 394 25.09 -13.60 31.28
C SER A 394 24.01 -13.72 30.20
N HIS A 395 22.89 -13.01 30.37
CA HIS A 395 21.76 -12.98 29.44
C HIS A 395 21.59 -11.56 28.86
N PRO A 396 22.28 -11.23 27.75
CA PRO A 396 22.20 -9.90 27.15
C PRO A 396 20.78 -9.58 26.64
N PHE A 397 20.49 -8.28 26.45
CA PHE A 397 19.16 -7.81 26.07
C PHE A 397 18.66 -8.52 24.78
N PRO A 398 17.48 -9.17 24.81
CA PRO A 398 17.06 -10.05 23.74
C PRO A 398 16.67 -9.27 22.49
N TYR A 399 16.75 -9.94 21.34
CA TYR A 399 16.12 -9.43 20.13
C TYR A 399 14.60 -9.29 20.33
N ILE A 400 14.08 -8.08 20.08
CA ILE A 400 12.63 -7.77 20.10
C ILE A 400 12.11 -7.72 18.66
N SER A 401 11.10 -8.52 18.35
CA SER A 401 10.44 -8.56 17.03
C SER A 401 9.79 -7.24 16.65
N GLY A 402 9.86 -6.88 15.36
CA GLY A 402 9.11 -5.76 14.79
C GLY A 402 7.60 -5.88 15.07
N LEU A 403 6.94 -4.75 15.32
CA LEU A 403 5.52 -4.56 15.66
C LEU A 403 5.00 -5.31 16.90
N SER A 404 5.79 -6.18 17.54
CA SER A 404 5.35 -6.91 18.72
C SER A 404 5.09 -6.00 19.91
N LEU A 405 3.97 -6.24 20.61
CA LEU A 405 3.70 -5.66 21.91
C LEU A 405 4.41 -6.48 23.00
N ASN A 406 5.00 -5.80 23.98
CA ASN A 406 5.81 -6.38 25.02
C ASN A 406 5.52 -5.70 26.36
N LEU A 407 5.67 -6.43 27.46
CA LEU A 407 5.78 -5.86 28.80
C LEU A 407 7.27 -5.77 29.15
N ALA A 408 7.72 -4.59 29.54
CA ALA A 408 8.96 -4.38 30.30
C ALA A 408 8.62 -4.48 31.78
N VAL A 409 9.31 -5.34 32.53
CA VAL A 409 9.07 -5.58 33.96
C VAL A 409 10.37 -5.37 34.71
N ILE A 410 10.35 -4.56 35.77
CA ILE A 410 11.48 -4.44 36.70
C ILE A 410 11.20 -5.30 37.93
N LEU A 411 12.13 -6.21 38.20
CA LEU A 411 12.06 -7.18 39.28
C LEU A 411 13.18 -6.92 40.28
N ARG A 412 12.91 -6.95 41.58
CA ARG A 412 13.94 -6.97 42.62
C ARG A 412 14.04 -8.35 43.24
N ASN A 413 15.26 -8.85 43.38
CA ASN A 413 15.53 -10.06 44.14
C ASN A 413 15.49 -9.73 45.65
N PRO A 414 14.53 -10.24 46.45
CA PRO A 414 14.37 -9.85 47.85
C PRO A 414 15.51 -10.34 48.76
N ARG A 415 16.37 -11.27 48.30
CA ARG A 415 17.53 -11.77 49.08
C ARG A 415 18.80 -10.96 48.84
N SER A 416 18.99 -10.42 47.63
CA SER A 416 20.22 -9.70 47.25
C SER A 416 20.02 -8.19 47.02
N GLY A 417 18.78 -7.71 47.04
CA GLY A 417 18.43 -6.31 46.75
C GLY A 417 18.73 -5.86 45.32
N LYS A 418 19.07 -6.80 44.41
CA LYS A 418 19.43 -6.48 43.02
C LYS A 418 18.17 -6.34 42.17
N GLU A 419 18.16 -5.32 41.34
CA GLU A 419 17.16 -5.12 40.31
C GLU A 419 17.56 -5.82 39.00
N HIS A 420 16.58 -6.36 38.30
CA HIS A 420 16.69 -7.10 37.06
C HIS A 420 15.59 -6.63 36.10
N PHE A 421 15.94 -6.42 34.84
CA PHE A 421 14.96 -6.20 33.78
C PHE A 421 14.48 -7.56 33.26
N ALA A 422 13.19 -7.71 33.03
CA ALA A 422 12.60 -8.84 32.33
C ALA A 422 11.63 -8.36 31.26
N ARG A 423 11.59 -9.09 30.14
CA ARG A 423 10.67 -8.85 29.02
C ARG A 423 9.73 -10.04 28.86
N ILE A 424 8.45 -9.74 28.67
CA ILE A 424 7.45 -10.71 28.21
C ILE A 424 6.91 -10.23 26.86
N LYS A 425 6.80 -11.13 25.88
CA LYS A 425 6.09 -10.84 24.63
C LYS A 425 4.60 -11.10 24.84
N VAL A 426 3.72 -10.22 24.36
CA VAL A 426 2.30 -10.55 24.17
C VAL A 426 2.21 -11.53 22.99
N PRO A 427 1.58 -12.72 23.14
CA PRO A 427 1.65 -13.75 22.13
C PRO A 427 0.63 -13.55 21.00
N ASP A 428 1.08 -13.19 19.80
CA ASP A 428 0.24 -13.01 18.59
C ASP A 428 -0.56 -14.27 18.17
N SER A 429 -0.30 -15.43 18.79
CA SER A 429 -1.05 -16.67 18.59
C SER A 429 -2.38 -16.74 19.36
N LEU A 430 -2.68 -15.75 20.20
CA LEU A 430 -3.94 -15.62 20.93
C LEU A 430 -4.68 -14.33 20.53
N PRO A 431 -6.02 -14.27 20.62
CA PRO A 431 -6.77 -13.03 20.45
C PRO A 431 -6.27 -11.97 21.43
N ARG A 432 -5.93 -10.78 20.92
CA ARG A 432 -5.43 -9.68 21.76
C ARG A 432 -6.55 -9.03 22.56
N LEU A 433 -7.79 -9.04 22.06
CA LEU A 433 -8.98 -8.70 22.82
C LEU A 433 -9.66 -10.00 23.28
N VAL A 434 -9.49 -10.33 24.57
CA VAL A 434 -10.08 -11.52 25.18
C VAL A 434 -11.51 -11.20 25.60
N GLN A 435 -12.49 -12.01 25.21
CA GLN A 435 -13.88 -11.81 25.65
C GLN A 435 -14.01 -11.98 27.16
N VAL A 436 -14.72 -11.05 27.81
CA VAL A 436 -14.96 -11.08 29.25
C VAL A 436 -16.00 -12.17 29.54
N PRO A 437 -15.72 -13.12 30.46
CA PRO A 437 -16.58 -14.28 30.61
C PRO A 437 -17.99 -13.92 31.14
N GLY A 438 -19.04 -14.43 30.51
CA GLY A 438 -20.44 -14.03 30.79
C GLY A 438 -20.84 -12.67 30.19
N ARG A 439 -20.01 -12.09 29.31
CA ARG A 439 -20.29 -10.91 28.47
C ARG A 439 -19.76 -11.10 27.04
N GLU A 440 -19.77 -12.34 26.57
CA GLU A 440 -19.55 -12.71 25.18
C GLU A 440 -20.69 -12.15 24.28
N LEU A 441 -20.43 -11.87 23.00
CA LEU A 441 -21.47 -11.36 22.08
C LEU A 441 -22.51 -12.45 21.77
N ASP A 442 -23.77 -12.22 22.13
CA ASP A 442 -24.87 -13.14 21.81
C ASP A 442 -25.27 -13.04 20.32
N ALA A 443 -25.53 -14.18 19.69
CA ALA A 443 -26.01 -14.27 18.32
C ALA A 443 -27.52 -13.98 18.20
N ALA A 444 -28.28 -14.14 19.28
CA ALA A 444 -29.72 -13.84 19.36
C ALA A 444 -29.99 -12.41 19.83
N ASP A 445 -29.25 -11.89 20.82
CA ASP A 445 -29.34 -10.50 21.28
C ASP A 445 -28.02 -9.74 21.11
N LYS A 446 -27.85 -9.17 19.92
CA LYS A 446 -26.71 -8.32 19.58
C LYS A 446 -26.74 -6.94 20.27
N ALA A 447 -27.90 -6.53 20.83
CA ALA A 447 -28.05 -5.23 21.50
C ALA A 447 -27.57 -5.28 22.96
N ALA A 448 -27.50 -6.48 23.56
CA ALA A 448 -26.77 -6.71 24.82
C ALA A 448 -25.25 -6.43 24.70
N GLY A 449 -24.71 -6.38 23.48
CA GLY A 449 -23.31 -6.04 23.20
C GLY A 449 -22.34 -7.12 23.68
N CYS A 450 -21.15 -6.69 24.11
CA CYS A 450 -20.12 -7.57 24.67
C CYS A 450 -19.07 -6.77 25.45
N ALA A 451 -18.32 -7.42 26.34
CA ALA A 451 -17.13 -6.84 26.94
C ALA A 451 -15.87 -7.61 26.54
N VAL A 452 -14.76 -6.89 26.35
CA VAL A 452 -13.43 -7.45 26.12
C VAL A 452 -12.41 -6.85 27.10
N ILE A 453 -11.35 -7.59 27.38
CA ILE A 453 -10.18 -7.15 28.15
C ILE A 453 -8.92 -7.37 27.28
N PRO A 454 -7.99 -6.39 27.17
CA PRO A 454 -6.75 -6.60 26.45
C PRO A 454 -5.89 -7.69 27.09
N LEU A 455 -5.33 -8.57 26.27
CA LEU A 455 -4.53 -9.72 26.70
C LEU A 455 -3.35 -9.30 27.58
N GLU A 456 -2.71 -8.19 27.23
CA GLU A 456 -1.63 -7.57 28.00
C GLU A 456 -2.02 -7.18 29.44
N VAL A 457 -3.28 -6.80 29.70
CA VAL A 457 -3.79 -6.50 31.06
C VAL A 457 -3.92 -7.79 31.86
N VAL A 458 -4.46 -8.86 31.24
CA VAL A 458 -4.56 -10.19 31.88
C VAL A 458 -3.17 -10.75 32.21
N VAL A 459 -2.16 -10.48 31.36
CA VAL A 459 -0.76 -10.87 31.62
C VAL A 459 -0.13 -10.02 32.72
N GLY A 460 -0.32 -8.69 32.71
CA GLY A 460 0.20 -7.77 33.74
C GLY A 460 -0.27 -8.11 35.16
N GLN A 461 -1.55 -8.50 35.30
CA GLN A 461 -2.12 -8.91 36.58
C GLN A 461 -1.47 -10.18 37.17
N HIS A 462 -0.97 -11.09 36.33
CA HIS A 462 -0.49 -12.42 36.73
C HIS A 462 1.04 -12.59 36.56
N LEU A 463 1.80 -11.50 36.68
CA LEU A 463 3.26 -11.53 36.64
C LEU A 463 3.88 -12.33 37.81
N ASP A 464 3.15 -12.51 38.91
CA ASP A 464 3.54 -13.35 40.06
C ASP A 464 3.74 -14.83 39.66
N HIS A 465 2.89 -15.36 38.76
CA HIS A 465 3.01 -16.72 38.21
C HIS A 465 4.27 -16.88 37.34
N LEU A 466 4.76 -15.78 36.73
CA LEU A 466 5.91 -15.78 35.83
C LEU A 466 7.23 -15.52 36.57
N PHE A 467 7.20 -14.82 37.71
CA PHE A 467 8.38 -14.46 38.50
C PHE A 467 8.28 -14.88 39.98
N PRO A 468 8.04 -16.17 40.29
CA PRO A 468 7.82 -16.64 41.65
C PRO A 468 9.02 -16.37 42.56
N GLY A 469 8.80 -15.60 43.64
CA GLY A 469 9.82 -15.26 44.63
C GLY A 469 10.67 -14.03 44.32
N MET A 470 10.30 -13.25 43.30
CA MET A 470 10.83 -11.90 43.03
C MET A 470 9.81 -10.84 43.46
N ASP A 471 10.27 -9.67 43.89
CA ASP A 471 9.42 -8.50 44.05
C ASP A 471 9.22 -7.86 42.67
N ILE A 472 7.98 -7.68 42.21
CA ILE A 472 7.68 -6.87 41.02
C ILE A 472 7.62 -5.40 41.45
N LEU A 473 8.44 -4.54 40.84
CA LEU A 473 8.50 -3.11 41.18
C LEU A 473 7.63 -2.25 40.27
N GLU A 474 7.71 -2.49 38.96
CA GLU A 474 6.95 -1.80 37.92
C GLU A 474 6.82 -2.70 36.69
N HIS A 475 5.75 -2.50 35.91
CA HIS A 475 5.65 -3.02 34.55
C HIS A 475 5.04 -1.96 33.62
N HIS A 476 5.49 -1.92 32.37
CA HIS A 476 5.01 -0.97 31.36
C HIS A 476 4.95 -1.62 29.98
N LEU A 477 3.98 -1.21 29.16
CA LEU A 477 3.88 -1.64 27.77
C LEU A 477 4.93 -0.93 26.89
N PHE A 478 5.50 -1.68 25.95
CA PHE A 478 6.32 -1.12 24.86
C PHE A 478 6.21 -1.93 23.56
N ARG A 479 6.40 -1.24 22.43
CA ARG A 479 6.33 -1.81 21.07
C ARG A 479 7.44 -1.22 20.20
N VAL A 480 8.05 -2.06 19.37
CA VAL A 480 9.24 -1.67 18.57
C VAL A 480 8.94 -1.84 17.09
N THR A 481 9.09 -0.76 16.31
CA THR A 481 9.07 -0.82 14.85
C THR A 481 10.50 -0.99 14.32
N ARG A 482 10.69 -1.85 13.30
CA ARG A 482 11.99 -2.13 12.67
C ARG A 482 11.95 -1.89 11.16
N ASN A 483 13.12 -1.70 10.55
CA ASN A 483 13.28 -1.74 9.10
C ASN A 483 12.92 -3.12 8.53
N GLU A 484 12.05 -3.17 7.53
CA GLU A 484 11.69 -4.41 6.80
C GLU A 484 11.78 -4.29 5.28
N ASP A 485 12.36 -3.22 4.71
CA ASP A 485 12.48 -3.09 3.26
C ASP A 485 13.53 -4.08 2.69
N LEU A 486 13.07 -5.02 1.86
CA LEU A 486 13.88 -6.06 1.23
C LEU A 486 14.66 -5.51 0.02
N GLU A 487 15.99 -5.39 0.16
CA GLU A 487 16.93 -5.04 -0.91
C GLU A 487 17.72 -6.27 -1.36
N VAL A 488 17.20 -6.95 -2.39
CA VAL A 488 17.83 -8.13 -3.01
C VAL A 488 18.56 -7.71 -4.29
N GLU A 489 19.88 -7.87 -4.30
CA GLU A 489 20.76 -7.68 -5.46
C GLU A 489 20.38 -8.64 -6.61
N GLU A 490 20.42 -8.17 -7.86
CA GLU A 490 19.80 -8.81 -9.03
C GLU A 490 20.82 -9.43 -10.01
N ASP A 491 21.85 -10.08 -9.48
CA ASP A 491 23.00 -10.53 -10.29
C ASP A 491 22.70 -11.73 -11.20
N ASP A 492 21.67 -12.55 -10.91
CA ASP A 492 21.25 -13.62 -11.83
C ASP A 492 19.76 -14.00 -11.70
N ALA A 493 19.05 -14.04 -12.83
CA ALA A 493 17.59 -14.26 -12.86
C ALA A 493 17.20 -15.72 -12.53
N GLU A 494 18.02 -16.70 -12.93
CA GLU A 494 17.75 -18.14 -12.73
C GLU A 494 17.77 -18.58 -11.26
N ASN A 495 18.23 -17.71 -10.35
CA ASN A 495 18.34 -18.01 -8.92
C ASN A 495 17.56 -17.02 -8.02
N LEU A 496 16.80 -16.09 -8.61
CA LEU A 496 16.10 -15.01 -7.90
C LEU A 496 15.20 -15.51 -6.76
N LEU A 497 14.46 -16.61 -6.98
CA LEU A 497 13.59 -17.20 -5.97
C LEU A 497 14.36 -17.65 -4.72
N LYS A 498 15.53 -18.29 -4.89
CA LYS A 498 16.39 -18.70 -3.75
C LYS A 498 17.09 -17.52 -3.08
N ALA A 499 17.42 -16.48 -3.84
CA ALA A 499 17.96 -15.24 -3.29
C ALA A 499 16.92 -14.53 -2.40
N MET A 500 15.64 -14.52 -2.81
CA MET A 500 14.55 -14.01 -1.99
C MET A 500 14.27 -14.84 -0.74
N GLU A 501 14.31 -16.18 -0.83
CA GLU A 501 14.19 -17.06 0.35
C GLU A 501 15.27 -16.73 1.40
N LYS A 502 16.52 -16.59 0.98
CA LYS A 502 17.65 -16.25 1.85
C LYS A 502 17.56 -14.85 2.46
N GLU A 503 16.99 -13.88 1.74
CA GLU A 503 16.82 -12.52 2.27
C GLU A 503 15.57 -12.39 3.18
N LEU A 504 14.55 -13.23 2.99
CA LEU A 504 13.42 -13.36 3.93
C LEU A 504 13.88 -13.89 5.30
N GLU A 505 14.87 -14.77 5.36
CA GLU A 505 15.49 -15.19 6.63
C GLU A 505 16.22 -14.02 7.31
N ARG A 506 16.95 -13.21 6.53
CA ARG A 506 17.73 -12.04 7.01
C ARG A 506 16.86 -10.86 7.46
N ARG A 507 15.71 -10.64 6.81
CA ARG A 507 14.70 -9.61 7.14
C ARG A 507 14.38 -9.52 8.63
N ARG A 508 14.47 -10.65 9.34
CA ARG A 508 14.25 -10.75 10.79
C ARG A 508 15.16 -9.82 11.63
N PHE A 509 16.27 -9.30 11.11
CA PHE A 509 17.27 -8.57 11.92
C PHE A 509 17.45 -7.07 11.61
N GLY A 510 16.46 -6.40 10.99
CA GLY A 510 16.54 -4.97 10.67
C GLY A 510 16.70 -4.03 11.88
N ASP A 511 17.38 -2.89 11.68
CA ASP A 511 17.55 -1.81 12.67
C ASP A 511 16.19 -1.35 13.28
N CYS A 512 16.20 -0.93 14.55
CA CYS A 512 15.06 -0.27 15.21
C CYS A 512 14.83 1.13 14.61
N VAL A 513 13.56 1.53 14.42
CA VAL A 513 13.20 2.84 13.81
C VAL A 513 12.10 3.62 14.55
N ARG A 514 11.37 2.97 15.47
CA ARG A 514 10.42 3.62 16.40
C ARG A 514 10.30 2.79 17.68
N LEU A 515 10.17 3.46 18.82
CA LEU A 515 9.80 2.85 20.09
C LEU A 515 8.53 3.53 20.61
N GLU A 516 7.44 2.80 20.69
CA GLU A 516 6.23 3.21 21.39
C GLU A 516 6.31 2.68 22.83
N VAL A 517 6.01 3.52 23.81
CA VAL A 517 5.97 3.19 25.24
C VAL A 517 4.74 3.81 25.88
N GLU A 518 4.26 3.13 26.91
CA GLU A 518 3.20 3.64 27.79
C GLU A 518 3.64 4.97 28.45
N ASP A 519 2.74 5.95 28.54
CA ASP A 519 3.01 7.24 29.20
C ASP A 519 3.26 7.12 30.71
N THR A 520 2.85 6.01 31.33
CA THR A 520 3.18 5.63 32.72
C THR A 520 4.67 5.26 32.91
N ILE A 521 5.45 5.07 31.84
CA ILE A 521 6.79 4.46 31.90
C ILE A 521 7.78 5.22 32.79
N SER A 522 8.45 4.48 33.68
CA SER A 522 9.51 5.08 34.50
C SER A 522 10.65 5.61 33.62
N SER A 523 11.19 6.76 34.00
CA SER A 523 12.30 7.37 33.25
C SER A 523 13.56 6.49 33.23
N PHE A 524 13.69 5.56 34.20
CA PHE A 524 14.73 4.53 34.20
C PHE A 524 14.50 3.51 33.08
N THR A 525 13.32 2.89 33.04
CA THR A 525 12.98 1.84 32.06
C THR A 525 12.94 2.40 30.64
N ARG A 526 12.45 3.65 30.43
CA ARG A 526 12.59 4.35 29.13
C ARG A 526 14.05 4.51 28.71
N ARG A 527 14.93 5.04 29.57
CA ARG A 527 16.36 5.21 29.24
C ARG A 527 17.06 3.88 28.98
N TYR A 528 16.66 2.82 29.69
CA TYR A 528 17.16 1.47 29.50
C TYR A 528 16.78 0.92 28.12
N LEU A 529 15.49 0.94 27.76
CA LEU A 529 15.00 0.49 26.45
C LEU A 529 15.63 1.26 25.29
N VAL A 530 15.69 2.59 25.36
CA VAL A 530 16.29 3.45 24.32
C VAL A 530 17.76 3.08 24.07
N ARG A 531 18.54 2.89 25.14
CA ARG A 531 19.94 2.48 25.04
C ARG A 531 20.09 1.06 24.49
N ALA A 532 19.28 0.12 24.96
CA ALA A 532 19.35 -1.28 24.55
C ALA A 532 18.92 -1.50 23.08
N LEU A 533 18.00 -0.69 22.58
CA LEU A 533 17.49 -0.73 21.20
C LEU A 533 18.29 0.13 20.22
N GLY A 534 19.28 0.91 20.68
CA GLY A 534 20.13 1.76 19.84
C GLY A 534 19.43 3.02 19.27
N LEU A 535 18.37 3.49 19.93
CA LEU A 535 17.50 4.57 19.46
C LEU A 535 17.90 5.95 20.04
N LYS A 536 17.41 7.02 19.42
CA LYS A 536 17.46 8.39 19.95
C LYS A 536 16.21 8.69 20.79
N GLY A 537 16.27 9.77 21.57
CA GLY A 537 15.09 10.27 22.31
C GLY A 537 13.93 10.69 21.38
N ASP A 538 14.26 11.18 20.18
CA ASP A 538 13.28 11.59 19.17
C ASP A 538 12.52 10.39 18.58
N ASP A 539 13.12 9.20 18.55
CA ASP A 539 12.49 7.98 18.00
C ASP A 539 11.46 7.36 18.98
N VAL A 540 11.28 7.96 20.16
CA VAL A 540 10.36 7.49 21.24
C VAL A 540 9.03 8.22 21.20
N PHE A 541 7.94 7.45 21.25
CA PHE A 541 6.55 7.88 21.28
C PHE A 541 5.97 7.44 22.64
N GLU A 542 5.61 8.42 23.48
CA GLU A 542 4.96 8.18 24.80
C GLU A 542 3.45 8.37 24.62
N LEU A 543 2.66 7.33 24.93
CA LEU A 543 1.23 7.24 24.59
C LEU A 543 0.44 6.53 25.71
N PRO A 544 -0.82 6.90 25.98
CA PRO A 544 -1.67 6.20 26.95
C PRO A 544 -2.03 4.78 26.47
N ALA A 545 -2.16 3.84 27.41
CA ALA A 545 -2.57 2.47 27.11
C ALA A 545 -4.05 2.39 26.67
N PRO A 546 -4.41 1.53 25.68
CA PRO A 546 -3.56 0.54 25.03
C PRO A 546 -2.70 1.13 23.90
N LEU A 547 -1.41 0.77 23.88
CA LEU A 547 -0.56 0.97 22.70
C LEU A 547 -1.09 0.16 21.53
N ASP A 548 -0.76 0.55 20.29
CA ASP A 548 -1.14 -0.18 19.07
C ASP A 548 -2.66 -0.40 18.91
N LEU A 549 -3.34 0.57 18.30
CA LEU A 549 -4.79 0.50 18.05
C LEU A 549 -5.17 -0.41 16.87
N THR A 550 -4.24 -1.18 16.28
CA THR A 550 -4.60 -2.21 15.28
C THR A 550 -5.44 -3.34 15.88
N CYS A 551 -5.46 -3.48 17.21
CA CYS A 551 -6.38 -4.39 17.93
C CYS A 551 -7.86 -4.08 17.67
N LEU A 552 -8.23 -2.85 17.31
CA LEU A 552 -9.62 -2.45 17.01
C LEU A 552 -10.19 -3.14 15.77
N ASN A 553 -9.36 -3.74 14.90
CA ASN A 553 -9.83 -4.67 13.87
C ASN A 553 -10.65 -5.84 14.47
N GLN A 554 -10.26 -6.36 15.65
CA GLN A 554 -10.99 -7.45 16.32
C GLN A 554 -12.36 -7.00 16.85
N LEU A 555 -12.59 -5.68 17.05
CA LEU A 555 -13.92 -5.13 17.31
C LEU A 555 -14.70 -4.89 16.02
N HIS A 556 -14.02 -4.43 14.96
CA HIS A 556 -14.65 -4.29 13.63
C HIS A 556 -15.08 -5.63 13.03
N ASP A 557 -14.46 -6.75 13.38
CA ASP A 557 -14.90 -8.08 12.98
C ASP A 557 -16.22 -8.53 13.67
N LEU A 558 -16.57 -7.99 14.85
CA LEU A 558 -17.77 -8.40 15.61
C LEU A 558 -19.06 -8.16 14.82
N ASP A 559 -19.99 -9.13 14.81
CA ASP A 559 -21.23 -9.05 14.02
C ASP A 559 -22.31 -8.20 14.71
N ILE A 560 -22.04 -6.88 14.83
CA ILE A 560 -22.94 -5.84 15.36
C ILE A 560 -23.30 -4.89 14.19
N PRO A 561 -24.36 -5.17 13.40
CA PRO A 561 -24.61 -4.47 12.13
C PRO A 561 -24.92 -2.98 12.27
N ASP A 562 -25.58 -2.58 13.37
CA ASP A 562 -26.06 -1.21 13.58
C ASP A 562 -24.93 -0.20 13.82
N LEU A 563 -23.73 -0.69 14.16
CA LEU A 563 -22.51 0.12 14.32
C LEU A 563 -21.61 0.11 13.08
N LYS A 564 -22.07 -0.45 11.94
CA LYS A 564 -21.31 -0.62 10.70
C LYS A 564 -21.99 0.01 9.48
N TYR A 565 -21.26 0.14 8.38
CA TYR A 565 -21.83 0.53 7.08
C TYR A 565 -22.85 -0.52 6.60
N PRO A 566 -24.07 -0.11 6.19
CA PRO A 566 -25.05 -1.01 5.61
C PRO A 566 -24.45 -1.86 4.48
N ARG A 567 -24.66 -3.18 4.53
CA ARG A 567 -24.01 -4.13 3.61
C ARG A 567 -24.25 -3.75 2.16
N PHE A 568 -23.17 -3.46 1.44
CA PHE A 568 -23.21 -3.36 -0.01
C PHE A 568 -23.08 -4.77 -0.63
N VAL A 569 -23.78 -4.98 -1.74
CA VAL A 569 -23.67 -6.18 -2.57
C VAL A 569 -23.41 -5.65 -3.98
N PRO A 570 -22.27 -6.02 -4.61
CA PRO A 570 -21.94 -5.56 -5.95
C PRO A 570 -22.87 -6.21 -6.97
N VAL A 571 -23.07 -5.55 -8.11
CA VAL A 571 -23.97 -6.01 -9.17
C VAL A 571 -23.18 -6.48 -10.40
N THR A 572 -23.75 -7.33 -11.24
CA THR A 572 -23.11 -7.70 -12.52
C THR A 572 -23.01 -6.47 -13.43
N ALA A 573 -21.86 -6.30 -14.10
CA ALA A 573 -21.60 -5.13 -14.94
C ALA A 573 -22.56 -5.07 -16.14
N ALA A 574 -23.01 -3.87 -16.48
CA ALA A 574 -24.13 -3.65 -17.41
C ALA A 574 -23.91 -4.21 -18.82
N GLY A 575 -22.66 -4.25 -19.31
CA GLY A 575 -22.32 -4.84 -20.61
C GLY A 575 -22.19 -6.37 -20.60
N LEU A 576 -22.10 -7.00 -19.42
CA LEU A 576 -22.03 -8.46 -19.29
C LEU A 576 -23.41 -9.10 -19.15
N ALA A 577 -24.33 -8.45 -18.44
CA ALA A 577 -25.69 -8.93 -18.26
C ALA A 577 -26.70 -7.78 -18.21
N ALA A 578 -27.79 -7.90 -18.97
CA ALA A 578 -28.90 -6.95 -18.93
C ALA A 578 -29.80 -7.11 -17.68
N TYR A 579 -29.61 -8.17 -16.89
CA TYR A 579 -30.34 -8.46 -15.65
C TYR A 579 -29.50 -9.41 -14.79
N GLU A 580 -29.68 -9.38 -13.47
CA GLU A 580 -29.06 -10.37 -12.58
C GLU A 580 -29.73 -11.74 -12.77
N SER A 581 -28.91 -12.78 -12.94
CA SER A 581 -29.36 -14.15 -13.17
C SER A 581 -28.66 -15.12 -12.22
N SER A 582 -29.26 -16.29 -12.03
CA SER A 582 -28.59 -17.45 -11.40
C SER A 582 -27.60 -18.16 -12.35
N SER A 583 -27.66 -17.84 -13.66
CA SER A 583 -26.67 -18.26 -14.66
C SER A 583 -25.58 -17.20 -14.81
N ALA A 584 -24.32 -17.62 -14.93
CA ALA A 584 -23.22 -16.73 -15.30
C ALA A 584 -23.43 -16.09 -16.69
N PRO A 585 -22.95 -14.85 -16.93
CA PRO A 585 -23.00 -14.19 -18.24
C PRO A 585 -21.99 -14.80 -19.23
N ASP A 586 -22.33 -14.93 -20.52
CA ASP A 586 -21.35 -15.28 -21.57
C ASP A 586 -20.45 -14.06 -21.84
N VAL A 587 -19.32 -13.98 -21.12
CA VAL A 587 -18.39 -12.85 -21.18
C VAL A 587 -17.77 -12.74 -22.58
N PHE A 588 -17.52 -13.88 -23.25
CA PHE A 588 -17.02 -13.88 -24.62
C PHE A 588 -18.06 -13.31 -25.61
N ALA A 589 -19.37 -13.52 -25.40
CA ALA A 589 -20.41 -12.92 -26.23
C ALA A 589 -20.49 -11.42 -26.06
N ALA A 590 -20.55 -10.92 -24.81
CA ALA A 590 -20.51 -9.50 -24.51
C ALA A 590 -19.33 -8.81 -25.21
N MET A 591 -18.11 -9.31 -25.00
CA MET A 591 -16.87 -8.79 -25.59
C MET A 591 -16.79 -8.88 -27.13
N ARG A 592 -17.67 -9.65 -27.80
CA ARG A 592 -17.78 -9.68 -29.28
C ARG A 592 -18.72 -8.61 -29.82
N GLU A 593 -19.69 -8.17 -29.03
CA GLU A 593 -20.71 -7.19 -29.40
C GLU A 593 -20.25 -5.77 -29.11
N HIS A 594 -19.62 -5.55 -27.95
CA HIS A 594 -19.09 -4.25 -27.52
C HIS A 594 -17.92 -4.40 -26.54
N ASP A 595 -17.14 -3.32 -26.36
CA ASP A 595 -16.24 -3.20 -25.22
C ASP A 595 -17.07 -3.07 -23.93
N VAL A 596 -16.57 -3.57 -22.80
CA VAL A 596 -17.25 -3.45 -21.49
C VAL A 596 -16.33 -2.80 -20.46
N LEU A 597 -16.80 -1.68 -19.90
CA LEU A 597 -16.18 -1.02 -18.76
C LEU A 597 -16.69 -1.66 -17.46
N LEU A 598 -15.75 -1.95 -16.55
CA LEU A 598 -15.98 -2.43 -15.20
C LEU A 598 -15.56 -1.35 -14.20
N HIS A 599 -16.36 -1.15 -13.15
CA HIS A 599 -16.08 -0.21 -12.07
C HIS A 599 -16.30 -0.89 -10.70
N HIS A 600 -15.24 -1.52 -10.19
CA HIS A 600 -15.22 -2.12 -8.86
C HIS A 600 -15.12 -1.01 -7.78
N PRO A 601 -15.64 -1.24 -6.55
CA PRO A 601 -16.32 -2.44 -6.09
C PRO A 601 -17.82 -2.43 -6.42
N TYR A 602 -18.31 -1.47 -7.20
CA TYR A 602 -19.73 -1.30 -7.53
C TYR A 602 -20.24 -2.40 -8.48
N ASP A 603 -19.43 -2.72 -9.49
CA ASP A 603 -19.54 -3.93 -10.30
C ASP A 603 -18.84 -5.12 -9.62
N SER A 604 -19.41 -6.31 -9.75
CA SER A 604 -18.94 -7.53 -9.11
C SER A 604 -17.74 -8.14 -9.83
N PHE A 605 -16.61 -8.24 -9.12
CA PHE A 605 -15.41 -8.92 -9.62
C PHE A 605 -15.66 -10.42 -9.91
N SER A 606 -16.59 -11.06 -9.18
CA SER A 606 -16.85 -12.49 -9.35
C SER A 606 -17.62 -12.81 -10.63
N THR A 607 -18.59 -11.97 -11.04
CA THR A 607 -19.38 -12.16 -12.28
C THR A 607 -18.79 -11.43 -13.49
N SER A 608 -17.55 -10.91 -13.39
CA SER A 608 -16.84 -10.26 -14.48
C SER A 608 -15.43 -10.84 -14.70
N VAL A 609 -14.41 -10.33 -14.01
CA VAL A 609 -13.01 -10.70 -14.23
C VAL A 609 -12.72 -12.14 -13.83
N GLN A 610 -13.26 -12.61 -12.70
CA GLN A 610 -13.09 -14.00 -12.27
C GLN A 610 -13.84 -14.96 -13.21
N GLU A 611 -15.07 -14.62 -13.61
CA GLU A 611 -15.87 -15.40 -14.57
C GLU A 611 -15.19 -15.49 -15.94
N PHE A 612 -14.56 -14.40 -16.42
CA PHE A 612 -13.78 -14.40 -17.66
C PHE A 612 -12.62 -15.41 -17.62
N VAL A 613 -11.89 -15.49 -16.50
CA VAL A 613 -10.82 -16.48 -16.32
C VAL A 613 -11.39 -17.90 -16.24
N ALA A 614 -12.48 -18.11 -15.49
CA ALA A 614 -13.14 -19.42 -15.37
C ALA A 614 -13.66 -19.95 -16.72
N GLN A 615 -14.34 -19.11 -17.51
CA GLN A 615 -14.80 -19.47 -18.85
C GLN A 615 -13.63 -19.72 -19.80
N ALA A 616 -12.53 -18.97 -19.68
CA ALA A 616 -11.32 -19.20 -20.46
C ALA A 616 -10.62 -20.53 -20.09
N ALA A 617 -10.66 -20.93 -18.82
CA ALA A 617 -10.16 -22.22 -18.35
C ALA A 617 -11.02 -23.40 -18.83
N ALA A 618 -12.35 -23.25 -18.78
CA ALA A 618 -13.29 -24.31 -19.15
C ALA A 618 -13.44 -24.52 -20.67
N ASP A 619 -13.41 -23.46 -21.49
CA ASP A 619 -13.77 -23.55 -22.91
C ASP A 619 -12.71 -24.32 -23.75
N PRO A 620 -13.06 -25.43 -24.43
CA PRO A 620 -12.14 -26.18 -25.29
C PRO A 620 -11.70 -25.42 -26.56
N LYS A 621 -12.30 -24.27 -26.89
CA LYS A 621 -11.86 -23.38 -27.97
C LYS A 621 -10.75 -22.42 -27.56
N VAL A 622 -10.47 -22.25 -26.27
CA VAL A 622 -9.37 -21.41 -25.80
C VAL A 622 -8.06 -22.19 -25.91
N LEU A 623 -7.10 -21.61 -26.63
CA LEU A 623 -5.80 -22.22 -26.94
C LEU A 623 -4.70 -21.72 -26.00
N ALA A 624 -4.81 -20.48 -25.52
CA ALA A 624 -3.80 -19.86 -24.66
C ALA A 624 -4.42 -18.80 -23.73
N ILE A 625 -3.81 -18.65 -22.54
CA ILE A 625 -4.12 -17.60 -21.56
C ILE A 625 -2.79 -16.99 -21.13
N LYS A 626 -2.65 -15.66 -21.19
CA LYS A 626 -1.51 -14.93 -20.60
C LYS A 626 -2.03 -13.94 -19.56
N GLN A 627 -1.47 -13.93 -18.35
CA GLN A 627 -1.91 -13.05 -17.26
C GLN A 627 -0.73 -12.51 -16.44
N THR A 628 -0.85 -11.27 -15.94
CA THR A 628 0.06 -10.73 -14.92
C THR A 628 -0.55 -10.89 -13.52
N LEU A 629 0.26 -11.36 -12.57
CA LEU A 629 -0.14 -11.66 -11.20
C LEU A 629 0.79 -10.90 -10.23
N TYR A 630 0.30 -9.77 -9.72
CA TYR A 630 1.06 -8.88 -8.84
C TYR A 630 0.90 -9.21 -7.35
N ARG A 631 -0.30 -9.63 -6.93
CA ARG A 631 -0.66 -10.07 -5.56
C ARG A 631 -1.84 -11.04 -5.62
N THR A 632 -1.75 -12.22 -5.01
CA THR A 632 -2.87 -13.17 -4.87
C THR A 632 -2.81 -13.92 -3.54
N SER A 633 -3.97 -14.19 -2.93
CA SER A 633 -4.09 -15.03 -1.74
C SER A 633 -3.68 -16.49 -1.98
N GLY A 634 -3.30 -17.21 -0.92
CA GLY A 634 -2.87 -18.62 -1.00
C GLY A 634 -3.94 -19.57 -1.56
N ASP A 635 -5.20 -19.24 -1.30
CA ASP A 635 -6.39 -19.73 -1.98
C ASP A 635 -6.87 -18.61 -2.93
N SER A 636 -6.85 -18.84 -4.24
CA SER A 636 -7.17 -17.83 -5.24
C SER A 636 -7.82 -18.49 -6.45
N PRO A 637 -9.15 -18.31 -6.66
CA PRO A 637 -9.87 -18.95 -7.76
C PRO A 637 -9.30 -18.64 -9.16
N ILE A 638 -8.52 -17.56 -9.30
CA ILE A 638 -7.81 -17.22 -10.54
C ILE A 638 -6.55 -18.08 -10.70
N VAL A 639 -5.81 -18.39 -9.64
CA VAL A 639 -4.68 -19.33 -9.68
C VAL A 639 -5.20 -20.74 -9.96
N ASP A 640 -6.30 -21.13 -9.31
CA ASP A 640 -6.91 -22.46 -9.48
C ASP A 640 -7.42 -22.66 -10.93
N ALA A 641 -8.12 -21.67 -11.50
CA ALA A 641 -8.55 -21.70 -12.91
C ALA A 641 -7.38 -21.68 -13.91
N LEU A 642 -6.25 -21.03 -13.58
CA LEU A 642 -5.03 -21.08 -14.42
C LEU A 642 -4.34 -22.46 -14.36
N ILE A 643 -4.46 -23.19 -13.24
CA ILE A 643 -4.03 -24.60 -13.11
C ILE A 643 -4.93 -25.49 -13.97
N GLU A 644 -6.26 -25.41 -13.79
CA GLU A 644 -7.23 -26.17 -14.59
C GLU A 644 -7.05 -25.95 -16.10
N ALA A 645 -6.76 -24.71 -16.52
CA ALA A 645 -6.48 -24.38 -17.92
C ALA A 645 -5.24 -25.10 -18.47
N ALA A 646 -4.16 -25.20 -17.68
CA ALA A 646 -2.92 -25.86 -18.07
C ALA A 646 -3.07 -27.40 -18.08
N GLU A 647 -3.75 -27.97 -17.09
CA GLU A 647 -4.09 -29.40 -17.04
C GLU A 647 -5.02 -29.80 -18.21
N ALA A 648 -5.91 -28.90 -18.64
CA ALA A 648 -6.70 -29.03 -19.86
C ALA A 648 -5.91 -28.80 -21.17
N GLY A 649 -4.57 -28.69 -21.10
CA GLY A 649 -3.67 -28.61 -22.26
C GLY A 649 -3.58 -27.24 -22.95
N LYS A 650 -4.10 -26.17 -22.33
CA LYS A 650 -4.00 -24.80 -22.87
C LYS A 650 -2.61 -24.22 -22.61
N GLN A 651 -2.13 -23.34 -23.48
CA GLN A 651 -0.86 -22.62 -23.26
C GLN A 651 -1.06 -21.48 -22.24
N VAL A 652 -0.81 -21.76 -20.97
CA VAL A 652 -0.93 -20.77 -19.88
C VAL A 652 0.43 -20.13 -19.59
N VAL A 653 0.47 -18.80 -19.56
CA VAL A 653 1.64 -17.99 -19.15
C VAL A 653 1.25 -17.08 -18.00
N ALA A 654 1.97 -17.18 -16.88
CA ALA A 654 1.75 -16.35 -15.70
C ALA A 654 2.99 -15.52 -15.40
N ILE A 655 2.88 -14.19 -15.47
CA ILE A 655 3.97 -13.29 -15.08
C ILE A 655 3.82 -12.94 -13.60
N VAL A 656 4.84 -13.26 -12.80
CA VAL A 656 4.77 -13.29 -11.34
C VAL A 656 5.73 -12.28 -10.73
N GLU A 657 5.20 -11.35 -9.95
CA GLU A 657 6.00 -10.42 -9.16
C GLU A 657 6.31 -11.01 -7.78
N ILE A 658 7.46 -11.67 -7.63
CA ILE A 658 7.85 -12.21 -6.30
C ILE A 658 8.15 -11.06 -5.32
N LYS A 659 8.71 -9.92 -5.77
CA LYS A 659 9.06 -8.79 -4.89
C LYS A 659 7.85 -7.89 -4.55
N ALA A 660 6.67 -8.48 -4.40
CA ALA A 660 5.46 -7.82 -3.92
C ALA A 660 5.48 -7.73 -2.38
N ARG A 661 5.47 -6.49 -1.86
CA ARG A 661 5.73 -6.22 -0.44
C ARG A 661 4.72 -6.88 0.50
N PHE A 662 5.22 -7.65 1.47
CA PHE A 662 4.43 -8.42 2.45
C PHE A 662 3.67 -9.63 1.88
N ASP A 663 3.72 -9.87 0.57
CA ASP A 663 3.13 -11.04 -0.09
C ASP A 663 4.20 -12.06 -0.54
N GLU A 664 5.49 -11.83 -0.20
CA GLU A 664 6.62 -12.53 -0.81
C GLU A 664 6.55 -14.07 -0.63
N GLU A 665 6.26 -14.54 0.59
CA GLU A 665 6.15 -15.96 0.91
C GLU A 665 4.96 -16.64 0.22
N ALA A 666 3.83 -15.94 0.14
CA ALA A 666 2.66 -16.40 -0.62
C ALA A 666 2.99 -16.52 -2.12
N ASN A 667 3.66 -15.51 -2.69
CA ASN A 667 4.04 -15.47 -4.10
C ASN A 667 5.06 -16.57 -4.47
N ILE A 668 6.02 -16.90 -3.59
CA ILE A 668 6.90 -18.07 -3.76
C ILE A 668 6.08 -19.38 -3.75
N SER A 669 5.09 -19.49 -2.85
CA SER A 669 4.26 -20.69 -2.70
C SER A 669 3.38 -20.97 -3.91
N TRP A 670 2.62 -19.99 -4.42
CA TRP A 670 1.74 -20.22 -5.58
C TRP A 670 2.46 -20.22 -6.93
N ALA A 671 3.62 -19.56 -7.07
CA ALA A 671 4.48 -19.74 -8.26
C ALA A 671 4.86 -21.23 -8.43
N ARG A 672 5.29 -21.89 -7.34
CA ARG A 672 5.58 -23.33 -7.30
C ARG A 672 4.35 -24.21 -7.56
N LYS A 673 3.13 -23.76 -7.23
CA LYS A 673 1.88 -24.47 -7.62
C LYS A 673 1.70 -24.43 -9.15
N LEU A 674 1.79 -23.25 -9.74
CA LEU A 674 1.63 -23.03 -11.19
C LEU A 674 2.66 -23.79 -12.03
N GLU A 675 3.95 -23.73 -11.66
CA GLU A 675 5.03 -24.44 -12.36
C GLU A 675 4.76 -25.97 -12.43
N ARG A 676 4.25 -26.57 -11.34
CA ARG A 676 3.92 -28.00 -11.28
C ARG A 676 2.73 -28.39 -12.15
N ALA A 677 1.80 -27.48 -12.36
CA ALA A 677 0.65 -27.66 -13.27
C ALA A 677 1.01 -27.47 -14.75
N GLY A 678 2.27 -27.17 -15.08
CA GLY A 678 2.71 -26.91 -16.46
C GLY A 678 2.46 -25.49 -16.95
N VAL A 679 2.07 -24.57 -16.07
CA VAL A 679 1.97 -23.13 -16.40
C VAL A 679 3.36 -22.56 -16.61
N HIS A 680 3.58 -21.82 -17.69
CA HIS A 680 4.83 -21.12 -17.94
C HIS A 680 4.92 -19.86 -17.07
N VAL A 681 5.51 -20.02 -15.88
CA VAL A 681 5.77 -18.93 -14.93
C VAL A 681 6.97 -18.10 -15.40
N VAL A 682 6.83 -16.76 -15.34
CA VAL A 682 7.85 -15.79 -15.78
C VAL A 682 8.03 -14.70 -14.74
N TYR A 683 9.24 -14.54 -14.20
CA TYR A 683 9.56 -13.62 -13.11
C TYR A 683 9.89 -12.18 -13.58
N GLY A 684 9.07 -11.64 -14.49
CA GLY A 684 9.18 -10.26 -15.00
C GLY A 684 10.43 -9.97 -15.84
N MET A 685 10.84 -8.69 -15.88
CA MET A 685 12.11 -8.25 -16.46
C MET A 685 13.08 -7.83 -15.35
N VAL A 686 14.36 -8.22 -15.46
CA VAL A 686 15.42 -7.80 -14.53
C VAL A 686 15.46 -6.27 -14.43
N GLY A 687 15.58 -5.75 -13.21
CA GLY A 687 15.56 -4.33 -12.88
C GLY A 687 14.17 -3.66 -12.85
N LEU A 688 13.08 -4.35 -13.24
CA LEU A 688 11.76 -3.74 -13.44
C LEU A 688 10.62 -4.57 -12.84
N LYS A 689 9.93 -4.01 -11.83
CA LYS A 689 8.75 -4.66 -11.23
C LYS A 689 7.53 -4.61 -12.15
N THR A 690 6.81 -5.72 -12.33
CA THR A 690 5.66 -5.80 -13.24
C THR A 690 4.37 -5.42 -12.50
N HIS A 691 3.83 -4.23 -12.76
CA HIS A 691 2.68 -3.68 -12.02
C HIS A 691 1.42 -3.44 -12.88
N CYS A 692 1.53 -3.57 -14.21
CA CYS A 692 0.38 -3.65 -15.12
C CYS A 692 -0.49 -4.88 -14.82
N LYS A 693 -1.82 -4.73 -14.89
CA LYS A 693 -2.78 -5.82 -14.68
C LYS A 693 -3.48 -6.14 -15.99
N LEU A 694 -2.99 -7.19 -16.62
CA LEU A 694 -3.28 -7.57 -18.00
C LEU A 694 -3.67 -9.04 -18.03
N LEU A 695 -4.67 -9.37 -18.83
CA LEU A 695 -5.09 -10.73 -19.14
C LEU A 695 -5.44 -10.78 -20.63
N LEU A 696 -4.92 -11.80 -21.31
CA LEU A 696 -5.05 -12.01 -22.75
C LEU A 696 -5.42 -13.48 -23.00
N VAL A 697 -6.62 -13.71 -23.50
CA VAL A 697 -7.15 -15.04 -23.84
C VAL A 697 -7.19 -15.18 -25.36
N VAL A 698 -6.63 -16.26 -25.89
CA VAL A 698 -6.61 -16.57 -27.34
C VAL A 698 -7.59 -17.71 -27.61
N ARG A 699 -8.63 -17.43 -28.41
CA ARG A 699 -9.75 -18.34 -28.67
C ARG A 699 -9.92 -18.61 -30.16
N GLN A 700 -10.19 -19.86 -30.52
CA GLN A 700 -10.55 -20.27 -31.86
C GLN A 700 -12.03 -19.99 -32.13
N GLU A 701 -12.31 -18.95 -32.90
CA GLU A 701 -13.64 -18.62 -33.41
C GLU A 701 -13.86 -19.19 -34.82
N SER A 702 -15.06 -19.04 -35.35
CA SER A 702 -15.41 -19.42 -36.73
C SER A 702 -14.74 -18.56 -37.80
N ASP A 703 -14.33 -17.33 -37.47
CA ASP A 703 -13.62 -16.39 -38.37
C ASP A 703 -12.08 -16.43 -38.20
N GLY A 704 -11.56 -17.24 -37.29
CA GLY A 704 -10.12 -17.42 -37.05
C GLY A 704 -9.76 -17.32 -35.57
N LEU A 705 -8.50 -16.98 -35.27
CA LEU A 705 -8.06 -16.72 -33.91
C LEU A 705 -8.48 -15.31 -33.47
N ARG A 706 -9.30 -15.24 -32.42
CA ARG A 706 -9.67 -13.99 -31.75
C ARG A 706 -8.93 -13.87 -30.43
N ARG A 707 -8.63 -12.62 -30.04
CA ARG A 707 -7.94 -12.27 -28.80
C ARG A 707 -8.90 -11.45 -27.94
N TYR A 708 -9.09 -11.88 -26.71
CA TYR A 708 -9.93 -11.23 -25.72
C TYR A 708 -9.03 -10.69 -24.60
N CYS A 709 -9.26 -9.45 -24.20
CA CYS A 709 -8.33 -8.68 -23.39
C CYS A 709 -9.03 -8.09 -22.17
N HIS A 710 -8.33 -8.10 -21.03
CA HIS A 710 -8.62 -7.26 -19.88
C HIS A 710 -7.42 -6.36 -19.56
N VAL A 711 -7.69 -5.08 -19.31
CA VAL A 711 -6.71 -4.09 -18.81
C VAL A 711 -7.31 -3.41 -17.58
N GLY A 712 -6.69 -3.59 -16.42
CA GLY A 712 -7.19 -3.06 -15.15
C GLY A 712 -6.25 -2.08 -14.44
N THR A 713 -6.82 -1.19 -13.64
CA THR A 713 -6.11 -0.38 -12.64
C THR A 713 -5.74 -1.23 -11.42
N GLY A 714 -6.65 -2.16 -11.06
CA GLY A 714 -6.65 -2.99 -9.85
C GLY A 714 -6.01 -4.37 -9.97
N ASN A 715 -5.73 -4.99 -8.83
CA ASN A 715 -5.17 -6.35 -8.75
C ASN A 715 -6.24 -7.43 -8.94
N TYR A 716 -5.82 -8.60 -9.45
CA TYR A 716 -6.64 -9.81 -9.59
C TYR A 716 -6.89 -10.52 -8.24
N HIS A 717 -7.37 -9.80 -7.22
CA HIS A 717 -7.49 -10.30 -5.85
C HIS A 717 -8.92 -10.08 -5.28
N PRO A 718 -9.75 -11.13 -5.16
CA PRO A 718 -11.17 -11.00 -4.80
C PRO A 718 -11.47 -10.28 -3.46
N LYS A 719 -10.58 -10.35 -2.46
CA LYS A 719 -10.75 -9.58 -1.20
C LYS A 719 -10.59 -8.07 -1.42
N THR A 720 -9.53 -7.61 -2.08
CA THR A 720 -9.30 -6.16 -2.29
C THR A 720 -10.33 -5.56 -3.25
N ALA A 721 -10.79 -6.31 -4.25
CA ALA A 721 -11.84 -5.87 -5.18
C ALA A 721 -13.23 -5.61 -4.54
N ARG A 722 -13.37 -5.76 -3.21
CA ARG A 722 -14.55 -5.36 -2.43
C ARG A 722 -14.35 -4.07 -1.61
N GLY A 723 -13.11 -3.62 -1.45
CA GLY A 723 -12.74 -2.45 -0.64
C GLY A 723 -11.91 -1.40 -1.40
N TYR A 724 -11.51 -1.67 -2.64
CA TYR A 724 -10.76 -0.78 -3.51
C TYR A 724 -11.67 -0.36 -4.68
N GLU A 725 -11.67 0.93 -5.00
CA GLU A 725 -12.26 1.45 -6.23
C GLU A 725 -11.28 1.24 -7.39
N ASP A 726 -11.73 0.59 -8.47
CA ASP A 726 -10.86 0.16 -9.56
C ASP A 726 -11.63 0.02 -10.88
N LEU A 727 -11.00 0.42 -11.97
CA LEU A 727 -11.56 0.35 -13.32
C LEU A 727 -10.91 -0.80 -14.13
N GLY A 728 -11.69 -1.41 -15.02
CA GLY A 728 -11.23 -2.43 -15.96
C GLY A 728 -11.89 -2.32 -17.32
N LEU A 729 -11.12 -2.48 -18.40
CA LEU A 729 -11.63 -2.58 -19.76
C LEU A 729 -11.57 -4.04 -20.23
N LEU A 730 -12.73 -4.62 -20.54
CA LEU A 730 -12.87 -5.87 -21.29
C LEU A 730 -13.09 -5.52 -22.78
N THR A 731 -12.26 -6.05 -23.68
CA THR A 731 -12.33 -5.75 -25.13
C THR A 731 -11.83 -6.91 -26.00
N CYS A 732 -12.32 -7.01 -27.24
CA CYS A 732 -11.66 -7.83 -28.29
C CYS A 732 -11.08 -6.99 -29.44
N ASP A 733 -10.86 -5.68 -29.22
CA ASP A 733 -10.24 -4.78 -30.20
C ASP A 733 -8.88 -5.31 -30.69
N ARG A 734 -8.66 -5.15 -31.99
CA ARG A 734 -7.49 -5.67 -32.69
C ARG A 734 -6.21 -4.94 -32.30
N ASP A 735 -6.27 -3.65 -31.99
CA ASP A 735 -5.09 -2.86 -31.62
C ASP A 735 -4.74 -3.02 -30.13
N VAL A 736 -5.70 -3.00 -29.20
CA VAL A 736 -5.46 -3.40 -27.80
C VAL A 736 -4.90 -4.84 -27.74
N ALA A 737 -5.50 -5.78 -28.46
CA ALA A 737 -5.02 -7.17 -28.49
C ALA A 737 -3.61 -7.32 -29.09
N GLN A 738 -3.24 -6.48 -30.07
CA GLN A 738 -1.90 -6.49 -30.64
C GLN A 738 -0.88 -5.86 -29.69
N ASP A 739 -1.24 -4.77 -29.01
CA ASP A 739 -0.41 -4.13 -28.00
C ASP A 739 -0.15 -5.07 -26.81
N LEU A 740 -1.20 -5.72 -26.27
CA LEU A 740 -1.05 -6.71 -25.19
C LEU A 740 -0.19 -7.91 -25.64
N THR A 741 -0.39 -8.43 -26.85
CA THR A 741 0.44 -9.51 -27.39
C THR A 741 1.92 -9.08 -27.44
N THR A 742 2.18 -7.84 -27.84
CA THR A 742 3.53 -7.27 -27.93
C THR A 742 4.15 -7.08 -26.54
N LEU A 743 3.38 -6.58 -25.57
CA LEU A 743 3.81 -6.36 -24.19
C LEU A 743 4.06 -7.68 -23.43
N PHE A 744 3.18 -8.68 -23.55
CA PHE A 744 3.43 -10.01 -23.01
C PHE A 744 4.70 -10.64 -23.59
N ASN A 745 4.96 -10.48 -24.89
CA ASN A 745 6.17 -10.99 -25.52
C ASN A 745 7.44 -10.19 -25.17
N GLN A 746 7.31 -8.93 -24.72
CA GLN A 746 8.40 -8.13 -24.14
C GLN A 746 8.68 -8.50 -22.68
N LEU A 747 7.64 -8.88 -21.92
CA LEU A 747 7.78 -9.36 -20.55
C LEU A 747 8.33 -10.79 -20.47
N SER A 748 8.07 -11.63 -21.49
CA SER A 748 8.58 -12.99 -21.60
C SER A 748 9.74 -13.16 -22.60
N GLY A 749 10.44 -12.08 -22.98
CA GLY A 749 11.53 -12.18 -23.96
C GLY A 749 12.05 -10.84 -24.49
N TYR A 750 13.19 -10.89 -25.18
CA TYR A 750 13.91 -9.70 -25.64
C TYR A 750 13.25 -9.02 -26.87
N ALA A 751 12.21 -8.22 -26.62
CA ALA A 751 11.58 -7.34 -27.62
C ALA A 751 11.87 -5.83 -27.38
N PRO A 752 13.15 -5.37 -27.44
CA PRO A 752 13.57 -4.05 -26.92
C PRO A 752 13.10 -2.83 -27.73
N ARG A 753 12.31 -3.01 -28.79
CA ARG A 753 11.80 -1.94 -29.68
C ARG A 753 10.29 -2.10 -29.98
N ALA A 754 9.52 -2.56 -28.99
CA ALA A 754 8.06 -2.52 -29.06
C ALA A 754 7.57 -1.09 -29.37
N ARG A 755 6.47 -1.02 -30.15
CA ARG A 755 5.67 0.20 -30.36
C ARG A 755 4.22 -0.18 -30.12
N PHE A 756 3.51 0.68 -29.42
CA PHE A 756 2.12 0.49 -29.04
C PHE A 756 1.22 1.48 -29.80
N ARG A 757 -0.08 1.20 -29.89
CA ARG A 757 -1.07 1.97 -30.66
C ARG A 757 -2.13 2.63 -29.78
N ARG A 758 -2.70 1.85 -28.86
CA ARG A 758 -3.67 2.31 -27.84
C ARG A 758 -3.10 2.29 -26.44
N LEU A 759 -1.97 1.60 -26.21
CA LEU A 759 -1.31 1.58 -24.91
C LEU A 759 -0.18 2.62 -24.77
N LEU A 760 -0.06 3.22 -23.58
CA LEU A 760 1.14 3.89 -23.08
C LEU A 760 1.78 2.99 -22.01
N VAL A 761 3.08 2.72 -22.12
CA VAL A 761 3.74 1.64 -21.34
C VAL A 761 5.01 2.15 -20.64
N ALA A 762 5.14 1.88 -19.35
CA ALA A 762 6.37 2.19 -18.61
C ALA A 762 7.42 1.07 -18.79
N PRO A 763 8.72 1.38 -18.75
CA PRO A 763 9.31 2.70 -18.50
C PRO A 763 9.66 3.51 -19.77
N ARG A 764 8.97 3.31 -20.90
CA ARG A 764 9.33 3.93 -22.19
C ARG A 764 8.12 4.51 -22.93
N GLY A 765 7.99 5.82 -22.90
CA GLY A 765 6.94 6.57 -23.59
C GLY A 765 5.68 6.85 -22.77
N LEU A 766 5.52 6.28 -21.56
CA LEU A 766 4.38 6.64 -20.69
C LEU A 766 4.52 8.07 -20.15
N ARG A 767 5.67 8.43 -19.53
CA ARG A 767 5.94 9.81 -19.09
C ARG A 767 5.83 10.77 -20.28
N ASP A 768 6.59 10.48 -21.34
CA ASP A 768 6.71 11.36 -22.52
C ASP A 768 5.36 11.56 -23.21
N GLY A 769 4.55 10.50 -23.38
CA GLY A 769 3.22 10.54 -24.00
C GLY A 769 2.13 11.20 -23.13
N LEU A 770 2.32 11.28 -21.81
CA LEU A 770 1.47 12.12 -20.96
C LEU A 770 1.90 13.60 -21.03
N VAL A 771 3.21 13.88 -21.02
CA VAL A 771 3.73 15.25 -21.18
C VAL A 771 3.34 15.83 -22.53
N GLU A 772 3.49 15.08 -23.63
CA GLU A 772 3.05 15.44 -24.99
C GLU A 772 1.59 15.94 -25.02
N ARG A 773 0.70 15.30 -24.25
CA ARG A 773 -0.71 15.69 -24.15
C ARG A 773 -0.92 16.97 -23.34
N ILE A 774 -0.15 17.16 -22.27
CA ILE A 774 -0.16 18.42 -21.50
C ILE A 774 0.33 19.60 -22.37
N GLU A 775 1.39 19.42 -23.17
CA GLU A 775 1.85 20.45 -24.13
C GLU A 775 0.83 20.68 -25.27
N GLN A 776 0.11 19.65 -25.69
CA GLN A 776 -0.94 19.79 -26.70
C GLN A 776 -2.15 20.57 -26.17
N GLU A 777 -2.54 20.40 -24.90
CA GLU A 777 -3.60 21.21 -24.29
C GLU A 777 -3.21 22.70 -24.17
N ILE A 778 -1.94 22.99 -23.86
CA ILE A 778 -1.37 24.36 -23.94
C ILE A 778 -1.51 24.92 -25.36
N THR A 779 -1.17 24.11 -26.37
CA THR A 779 -1.23 24.49 -27.78
C THR A 779 -2.68 24.71 -28.24
N ASN A 780 -3.62 23.88 -27.77
CA ASN A 780 -5.06 24.01 -28.01
C ASN A 780 -5.60 25.31 -27.40
N HIS A 781 -5.24 25.63 -26.15
CA HIS A 781 -5.66 26.86 -25.46
C HIS A 781 -5.13 28.11 -26.17
N ARG A 782 -3.83 28.14 -26.51
CA ARG A 782 -3.20 29.23 -27.30
C ARG A 782 -3.86 29.41 -28.68
N ALA A 783 -4.45 28.36 -29.25
CA ALA A 783 -5.21 28.42 -30.51
C ALA A 783 -6.71 28.75 -30.34
N GLY A 784 -7.20 28.96 -29.11
CA GLY A 784 -8.62 29.21 -28.84
C GLY A 784 -9.53 27.98 -28.98
N LEU A 785 -8.96 26.77 -28.98
CA LEU A 785 -9.68 25.50 -29.00
C LEU A 785 -10.05 25.06 -27.57
N PRO A 786 -11.04 24.15 -27.40
CA PRO A 786 -11.32 23.53 -26.11
C PRO A 786 -10.06 22.88 -25.54
N ALA A 787 -9.68 23.30 -24.33
CA ALA A 787 -8.48 22.84 -23.64
C ALA A 787 -8.73 22.70 -22.14
N TRP A 788 -8.42 21.53 -21.58
CA TRP A 788 -8.47 21.22 -20.14
C TRP A 788 -7.74 19.89 -19.87
N ILE A 789 -7.33 19.69 -18.62
CA ILE A 789 -6.67 18.47 -18.16
C ILE A 789 -7.40 17.95 -16.92
N ARG A 790 -7.73 16.65 -16.87
CA ARG A 790 -8.39 16.02 -15.71
C ARG A 790 -7.71 14.70 -15.37
N ILE A 791 -7.25 14.55 -14.13
CA ILE A 791 -6.41 13.42 -13.68
C ILE A 791 -6.96 12.83 -12.38
N LYS A 792 -7.15 11.52 -12.34
CA LYS A 792 -7.39 10.73 -11.11
C LYS A 792 -6.20 9.81 -10.88
N VAL A 793 -5.56 9.85 -9.72
CA VAL A 793 -4.39 9.01 -9.36
C VAL A 793 -4.33 8.69 -7.87
N ASN A 794 -3.56 7.67 -7.47
CA ASN A 794 -3.29 7.44 -6.05
C ASN A 794 -2.20 8.39 -5.52
N SER A 795 -1.31 8.89 -6.38
CA SER A 795 -0.23 9.80 -6.01
C SER A 795 0.38 10.53 -7.21
N ILE A 796 0.93 11.72 -6.98
CA ILE A 796 1.67 12.54 -7.95
C ILE A 796 2.93 13.14 -7.31
N VAL A 797 4.12 12.74 -7.76
CA VAL A 797 5.46 13.22 -7.29
C VAL A 797 6.54 13.15 -8.38
N ASP A 798 6.16 13.12 -9.66
CA ASP A 798 7.12 13.21 -10.78
C ASP A 798 7.28 14.67 -11.19
N GLU A 799 8.47 15.24 -11.03
CA GLU A 799 8.74 16.66 -11.27
C GLU A 799 8.58 17.03 -12.74
N THR A 800 8.77 16.10 -13.68
CA THR A 800 8.64 16.38 -15.12
C THR A 800 7.17 16.57 -15.49
N VAL A 801 6.29 15.71 -14.99
CA VAL A 801 4.84 15.85 -15.19
C VAL A 801 4.29 17.04 -14.39
N ILE A 802 4.75 17.28 -13.17
CA ILE A 802 4.32 18.45 -12.37
C ILE A 802 4.77 19.77 -13.02
N ASP A 803 6.01 19.91 -13.48
CA ASP A 803 6.47 21.11 -14.22
C ASP A 803 5.82 21.26 -15.61
N ALA A 804 5.18 20.21 -16.16
CA ALA A 804 4.30 20.34 -17.31
C ALA A 804 2.91 20.87 -16.91
N LEU A 805 2.30 20.36 -15.84
CA LEU A 805 1.02 20.84 -15.31
C LEU A 805 1.08 22.32 -14.86
N TYR A 806 2.21 22.76 -14.29
CA TYR A 806 2.43 24.18 -13.99
C TYR A 806 2.50 25.07 -15.24
N ARG A 807 3.06 24.58 -16.36
CA ARG A 807 3.04 25.33 -17.63
C ARG A 807 1.65 25.35 -18.25
N ALA A 808 0.88 24.27 -18.15
CA ALA A 808 -0.55 24.25 -18.48
C ALA A 808 -1.32 25.33 -17.70
N SER A 809 -1.15 25.39 -16.38
CA SER A 809 -1.79 26.42 -15.56
C SER A 809 -1.36 27.85 -15.93
N ARG A 810 -0.07 28.09 -16.18
CA ARG A 810 0.46 29.40 -16.59
C ARG A 810 -0.07 29.84 -17.96
N ALA A 811 -0.32 28.90 -18.86
CA ALA A 811 -0.92 29.15 -20.17
C ALA A 811 -2.45 29.32 -20.14
N GLY A 812 -3.10 29.25 -18.97
CA GLY A 812 -4.56 29.40 -18.81
C GLY A 812 -5.37 28.11 -18.93
N VAL A 813 -4.73 26.94 -19.07
CA VAL A 813 -5.42 25.64 -19.15
C VAL A 813 -5.99 25.26 -17.77
N PRO A 814 -7.30 24.98 -17.63
CA PRO A 814 -7.87 24.43 -16.40
C PRO A 814 -7.38 23.01 -16.16
N VAL A 815 -6.94 22.73 -14.93
CA VAL A 815 -6.41 21.43 -14.51
C VAL A 815 -7.13 20.95 -13.25
N ASP A 816 -7.81 19.81 -13.33
CA ASP A 816 -8.46 19.15 -12.20
C ASP A 816 -7.70 17.87 -11.82
N ILE A 817 -7.35 17.71 -10.54
CA ILE A 817 -6.61 16.54 -10.05
C ILE A 817 -7.28 15.94 -8.82
N VAL A 818 -7.75 14.70 -8.94
CA VAL A 818 -8.23 13.87 -7.83
C VAL A 818 -7.10 12.96 -7.37
N VAL A 819 -6.46 13.29 -6.25
CA VAL A 819 -5.33 12.50 -5.69
C VAL A 819 -5.56 12.16 -4.22
N ARG A 820 -5.93 10.90 -3.98
CA ARG A 820 -6.28 10.44 -2.63
C ARG A 820 -5.10 10.32 -1.66
N GLY A 821 -3.88 10.17 -2.17
CA GLY A 821 -2.67 9.90 -1.38
C GLY A 821 -1.64 11.05 -1.43
N ILE A 822 -0.41 10.68 -1.77
CA ILE A 822 0.79 11.56 -1.80
C ILE A 822 0.67 12.60 -2.92
N CYS A 823 0.71 13.90 -2.61
CA CYS A 823 0.74 14.99 -3.59
C CYS A 823 1.96 15.90 -3.42
N GLY A 824 2.91 15.82 -4.36
CA GLY A 824 4.07 16.72 -4.44
C GLY A 824 3.80 18.04 -5.18
N LEU A 825 2.60 18.23 -5.73
CA LEU A 825 2.16 19.42 -6.45
C LEU A 825 1.49 20.42 -5.48
N ARG A 826 1.53 21.72 -5.79
CA ARG A 826 0.80 22.78 -5.07
C ARG A 826 -0.32 23.35 -5.94
N ALA A 827 -1.54 23.41 -5.42
CA ALA A 827 -2.69 24.03 -6.10
C ALA A 827 -2.76 25.54 -5.83
N GLY A 828 -3.42 26.30 -6.70
CA GLY A 828 -3.83 27.69 -6.42
C GLY A 828 -2.73 28.72 -6.11
N VAL A 829 -1.46 28.49 -6.48
CA VAL A 829 -0.36 29.42 -6.21
C VAL A 829 -0.23 30.45 -7.32
N GLU A 830 -0.28 31.74 -6.99
CA GLU A 830 -0.15 32.88 -7.91
C GLU A 830 1.09 32.76 -8.83
N GLY A 831 0.90 32.91 -10.15
CA GLY A 831 1.94 32.82 -11.18
C GLY A 831 2.47 31.40 -11.44
N LEU A 832 1.90 30.36 -10.82
CA LEU A 832 2.38 28.97 -10.86
C LEU A 832 1.27 27.95 -11.13
N SER A 833 0.17 27.99 -10.36
CA SER A 833 -0.85 26.93 -10.33
C SER A 833 -2.28 27.41 -10.05
N GLU A 834 -2.58 28.70 -10.30
CA GLU A 834 -3.92 29.31 -10.14
C GLU A 834 -5.05 28.54 -10.84
N ASN A 835 -4.77 27.91 -11.99
CA ASN A 835 -5.74 27.13 -12.76
C ASN A 835 -5.71 25.62 -12.41
N ILE A 836 -4.97 25.21 -11.37
CA ILE A 836 -4.94 23.83 -10.88
C ILE A 836 -5.78 23.69 -9.61
N ARG A 837 -6.89 22.96 -9.70
CA ARG A 837 -7.64 22.45 -8.55
C ARG A 837 -7.16 21.05 -8.19
N VAL A 838 -6.96 20.82 -6.90
CA VAL A 838 -6.63 19.50 -6.37
C VAL A 838 -7.67 19.12 -5.31
N ARG A 839 -8.22 17.91 -5.45
CA ARG A 839 -9.19 17.29 -4.56
C ARG A 839 -8.69 15.92 -4.11
N SER A 840 -9.20 15.44 -2.99
CA SER A 840 -8.94 14.10 -2.47
C SER A 840 -10.21 13.52 -1.85
N ILE A 841 -10.48 12.26 -2.12
CA ILE A 841 -11.67 11.55 -1.67
C ILE A 841 -11.21 10.32 -0.88
N LEU A 842 -11.68 10.24 0.36
CA LEU A 842 -11.54 9.10 1.26
C LEU A 842 -12.94 8.78 1.80
N GLY A 843 -13.22 7.50 2.04
CA GLY A 843 -14.51 7.04 2.53
C GLY A 843 -14.53 5.52 2.69
N ARG A 844 -15.70 4.91 2.52
CA ARG A 844 -15.94 3.46 2.65
C ARG A 844 -14.99 2.61 1.79
N PHE A 845 -14.68 3.07 0.59
CA PHE A 845 -13.80 2.40 -0.36
C PHE A 845 -12.50 3.19 -0.57
N LEU A 846 -11.42 2.47 -0.82
CA LEU A 846 -10.12 3.06 -1.11
C LEU A 846 -10.03 3.40 -2.60
N GLU A 847 -10.19 4.68 -2.93
CA GLU A 847 -9.95 5.25 -4.26
C GLU A 847 -8.62 4.76 -4.83
N HIS A 848 -8.64 3.99 -5.92
CA HIS A 848 -7.45 3.33 -6.47
C HIS A 848 -7.40 3.26 -8.01
N SER A 849 -8.46 3.57 -8.73
CA SER A 849 -8.39 3.71 -10.18
C SER A 849 -7.51 4.90 -10.59
N ARG A 850 -7.00 4.86 -11.83
CA ARG A 850 -6.31 6.00 -12.44
C ARG A 850 -6.95 6.34 -13.78
N ILE A 851 -7.20 7.62 -13.98
CA ILE A 851 -7.81 8.22 -15.18
C ILE A 851 -6.93 9.40 -15.61
N TYR A 852 -6.66 9.51 -16.91
CA TYR A 852 -6.00 10.68 -17.50
C TYR A 852 -6.84 11.13 -18.69
N ALA A 853 -7.42 12.32 -18.62
CA ALA A 853 -8.29 12.88 -19.66
C ALA A 853 -7.80 14.28 -20.08
N PHE A 854 -7.85 14.54 -21.39
CA PHE A 854 -7.39 15.77 -22.04
C PHE A 854 -8.44 16.19 -23.09
N ALA A 855 -8.75 17.48 -23.23
CA ALA A 855 -9.83 17.92 -24.12
C ALA A 855 -9.58 17.64 -25.61
N GLY A 856 -8.32 17.54 -26.03
CA GLY A 856 -7.94 17.17 -27.40
C GLY A 856 -8.45 18.13 -28.47
N GLY A 857 -8.66 19.41 -28.13
CA GLY A 857 -9.25 20.40 -29.03
C GLY A 857 -10.75 20.17 -29.32
N GLY A 858 -11.44 19.39 -28.49
CA GLY A 858 -12.83 18.96 -28.70
C GLY A 858 -12.98 17.49 -29.12
N GLN A 859 -11.91 16.68 -28.99
CA GLN A 859 -11.95 15.22 -29.13
C GLN A 859 -11.22 14.59 -27.94
N THR A 860 -11.93 14.40 -26.82
CA THR A 860 -11.34 13.96 -25.55
C THR A 860 -10.42 12.73 -25.71
N GLU A 861 -9.15 12.86 -25.30
CA GLU A 861 -8.25 11.72 -25.15
C GLU A 861 -8.31 11.22 -23.71
N LEU A 862 -8.90 10.05 -23.47
CA LEU A 862 -9.04 9.46 -22.13
C LEU A 862 -8.29 8.12 -22.01
N PHE A 863 -7.57 7.93 -20.92
CA PHE A 863 -6.78 6.73 -20.61
C PHE A 863 -7.08 6.22 -19.20
N ILE A 864 -7.09 4.89 -19.02
CA ILE A 864 -7.12 4.24 -17.69
C ILE A 864 -5.98 3.22 -17.56
N GLY A 865 -5.52 2.92 -16.34
CA GLY A 865 -4.62 1.79 -16.12
C GLY A 865 -3.82 1.82 -14.82
N SER A 866 -2.66 1.17 -14.82
CA SER A 866 -1.96 0.77 -13.58
C SER A 866 -0.97 1.80 -13.01
N ALA A 867 -0.58 2.81 -13.79
CA ALA A 867 0.43 3.78 -13.40
C ALA A 867 -0.12 4.85 -12.44
N ASP A 868 0.72 5.25 -11.48
CA ASP A 868 0.60 6.54 -10.80
C ASP A 868 1.72 7.46 -11.30
N LEU A 869 1.60 8.77 -11.06
CA LEU A 869 2.59 9.77 -11.48
C LEU A 869 3.77 9.83 -10.49
N MET A 870 4.54 8.73 -10.40
CA MET A 870 5.70 8.62 -9.51
C MET A 870 6.87 7.95 -10.22
N HIS A 871 8.09 8.45 -10.00
CA HIS A 871 9.37 7.83 -10.41
C HIS A 871 9.38 6.29 -10.48
N ARG A 872 8.98 5.59 -9.41
CA ARG A 872 9.04 4.11 -9.38
C ARG A 872 8.09 3.45 -10.39
N ASN A 873 6.98 4.10 -10.72
CA ASN A 873 5.99 3.66 -11.69
C ASN A 873 6.43 4.02 -13.12
N LEU A 874 7.06 5.18 -13.30
CA LEU A 874 7.46 5.70 -14.61
C LEU A 874 8.83 5.19 -15.10
N ASP A 875 9.77 4.88 -14.20
CA ASP A 875 11.15 4.48 -14.53
C ASP A 875 11.52 3.05 -14.14
N ARG A 876 10.94 2.51 -13.05
CA ARG A 876 11.37 1.23 -12.42
C ARG A 876 10.31 0.14 -12.43
N ARG A 877 9.27 0.29 -13.24
CA ARG A 877 8.15 -0.63 -13.36
C ARG A 877 7.70 -0.81 -14.80
N VAL A 878 7.06 -1.93 -15.06
CA VAL A 878 6.21 -2.12 -16.24
C VAL A 878 4.77 -1.83 -15.85
N GLU A 879 4.32 -0.65 -16.25
CA GLU A 879 2.95 -0.14 -16.13
C GLU A 879 2.31 -0.08 -17.52
N ALA A 880 0.97 -0.10 -17.57
CA ALA A 880 0.24 0.14 -18.81
C ALA A 880 -0.97 1.04 -18.54
N LEU A 881 -1.19 2.00 -19.44
CA LEU A 881 -2.44 2.75 -19.60
C LEU A 881 -3.03 2.39 -20.98
N VAL A 882 -4.34 2.24 -21.09
CA VAL A 882 -5.05 2.01 -22.36
C VAL A 882 -5.95 3.19 -22.68
N ARG A 883 -5.91 3.67 -23.94
CA ARG A 883 -6.83 4.69 -24.46
C ARG A 883 -8.23 4.12 -24.60
N ILE A 884 -9.21 4.74 -23.96
CA ILE A 884 -10.64 4.50 -24.17
C ILE A 884 -11.08 5.18 -25.48
N THR A 885 -11.90 4.49 -26.26
CA THR A 885 -12.34 4.94 -27.60
C THR A 885 -13.85 4.82 -27.82
N ASP A 886 -14.57 4.17 -26.91
CA ASP A 886 -16.04 4.19 -26.92
C ASP A 886 -16.53 5.55 -26.40
N PRO A 887 -17.36 6.30 -27.14
CA PRO A 887 -17.76 7.65 -26.74
C PRO A 887 -18.54 7.70 -25.42
N ALA A 888 -19.37 6.70 -25.12
CA ALA A 888 -20.15 6.68 -23.88
C ALA A 888 -19.25 6.38 -22.67
N MET A 889 -18.25 5.49 -22.82
CA MET A 889 -17.23 5.29 -21.79
C MET A 889 -16.34 6.52 -21.57
N VAL A 890 -16.03 7.27 -22.64
CA VAL A 890 -15.31 8.55 -22.51
C VAL A 890 -16.16 9.56 -21.75
N GLU A 891 -17.44 9.73 -22.09
CA GLU A 891 -18.37 10.63 -21.41
C GLU A 891 -18.55 10.26 -19.92
N ASP A 892 -18.76 8.97 -19.60
CA ASP A 892 -18.92 8.49 -18.22
C ASP A 892 -17.66 8.69 -17.35
N LEU A 893 -16.48 8.42 -17.91
CA LEU A 893 -15.20 8.56 -17.20
C LEU A 893 -14.72 10.00 -17.13
N GLU A 894 -15.03 10.82 -18.14
CA GLU A 894 -14.84 12.27 -18.13
C GLU A 894 -15.71 12.91 -17.04
N TRP A 895 -17.01 12.58 -17.00
CA TRP A 895 -17.92 13.01 -15.93
C TRP A 895 -17.40 12.60 -14.56
N LEU A 896 -16.99 11.34 -14.38
CA LEU A 896 -16.51 10.82 -13.09
C LEU A 896 -15.33 11.63 -12.54
N VAL A 897 -14.32 11.92 -13.36
CA VAL A 897 -13.14 12.69 -12.91
C VAL A 897 -13.46 14.18 -12.70
N THR A 898 -14.36 14.77 -13.50
CA THR A 898 -14.84 16.15 -13.27
C THR A 898 -15.64 16.27 -11.99
N HIS A 899 -16.59 15.36 -11.76
CA HIS A 899 -17.50 15.42 -10.61
C HIS A 899 -16.75 15.16 -9.30
N CYS A 900 -15.83 14.18 -9.28
CA CYS A 900 -14.90 13.99 -8.16
C CYS A 900 -13.95 15.18 -7.91
N ALA A 901 -13.87 16.15 -8.84
CA ALA A 901 -13.07 17.36 -8.70
C ALA A 901 -13.92 18.64 -8.47
N SER A 902 -15.25 18.53 -8.47
CA SER A 902 -16.14 19.67 -8.28
C SER A 902 -16.28 20.05 -6.81
N ASP A 903 -16.91 21.20 -6.57
CA ASP A 903 -17.24 21.68 -5.22
C ASP A 903 -18.58 21.09 -4.72
N ASP A 904 -19.27 20.28 -5.53
CA ASP A 904 -20.52 19.58 -5.16
C ASP A 904 -20.27 18.27 -4.38
N VAL A 905 -19.02 17.76 -4.39
CA VAL A 905 -18.63 16.47 -3.82
C VAL A 905 -17.85 16.64 -2.51
N SER A 906 -18.28 15.92 -1.48
CA SER A 906 -17.65 15.85 -0.17
C SER A 906 -16.20 15.38 -0.29
N SER A 907 -15.23 16.27 -0.10
CA SER A 907 -13.83 16.01 -0.41
C SER A 907 -12.86 16.91 0.38
N TRP A 908 -11.56 16.60 0.29
CA TRP A 908 -10.48 17.42 0.83
C TRP A 908 -9.87 18.29 -0.27
N HIS A 909 -9.78 19.59 -0.04
CA HIS A 909 -9.19 20.56 -0.94
C HIS A 909 -7.74 20.83 -0.53
N LEU A 910 -6.79 20.79 -1.48
CA LEU A 910 -5.41 21.20 -1.22
C LEU A 910 -5.32 22.73 -1.32
N GLN A 911 -4.86 23.38 -0.27
CA GLN A 911 -4.72 24.84 -0.19
C GLN A 911 -3.35 25.32 -0.71
N PRO A 912 -3.20 26.61 -1.09
CA PRO A 912 -1.97 27.13 -1.70
C PRO A 912 -0.72 27.06 -0.81
N ASP A 913 -0.88 26.99 0.51
CA ASP A 913 0.21 26.82 1.48
C ASP A 913 0.74 25.37 1.52
N GLY A 914 -0.08 24.39 1.09
CA GLY A 914 0.19 22.95 1.10
C GLY A 914 -0.62 22.18 2.14
N SER A 915 -1.49 22.83 2.91
CA SER A 915 -2.43 22.18 3.84
C SER A 915 -3.63 21.56 3.10
N TRP A 916 -4.36 20.66 3.76
CA TRP A 916 -5.63 20.12 3.25
C TRP A 916 -6.78 20.57 4.14
N GLU A 917 -7.85 21.06 3.52
CA GLU A 917 -9.08 21.47 4.20
C GLU A 917 -10.23 20.52 3.83
N ARG A 918 -11.09 20.18 4.78
CA ARG A 918 -12.17 19.20 4.60
C ARG A 918 -13.51 19.88 4.32
N HIS A 919 -14.08 19.65 3.15
CA HIS A 919 -15.37 20.22 2.75
C HIS A 919 -16.46 19.13 2.76
N LEU A 920 -17.43 19.28 3.67
CA LEU A 920 -18.57 18.36 3.85
C LEU A 920 -19.93 19.00 3.56
N VAL A 921 -19.98 20.33 3.47
CA VAL A 921 -21.21 21.11 3.28
C VAL A 921 -21.03 22.22 2.25
N ASP A 922 -22.12 22.61 1.61
CA ASP A 922 -22.19 23.79 0.74
C ASP A 922 -22.24 25.11 1.54
N ALA A 923 -22.33 26.25 0.84
CA ALA A 923 -22.39 27.58 1.46
C ALA A 923 -23.68 27.83 2.27
N GLU A 924 -24.72 27.06 1.99
CA GLU A 924 -26.03 27.07 2.65
C GLU A 924 -26.10 26.11 3.85
N GLY A 925 -25.11 25.23 4.03
CA GLY A 925 -25.01 24.24 5.11
C GLY A 925 -25.64 22.87 4.83
N ASN A 926 -26.06 22.60 3.59
CA ASN A 926 -26.49 21.25 3.18
C ASN A 926 -25.27 20.35 2.98
N ARG A 927 -25.40 19.03 3.17
CA ARG A 927 -24.29 18.09 2.91
C ARG A 927 -24.00 17.97 1.42
N LEU A 928 -22.72 18.02 1.09
CA LEU A 928 -22.19 17.69 -0.25
C LEU A 928 -22.36 16.20 -0.57
N GLU A 929 -22.20 15.84 -1.83
CA GLU A 929 -22.39 14.47 -2.30
C GLU A 929 -21.26 13.54 -1.84
N ASP A 930 -21.59 12.43 -1.17
CA ASP A 930 -20.72 11.26 -1.11
C ASP A 930 -20.81 10.49 -2.44
N ILE A 931 -19.82 10.70 -3.30
CA ILE A 931 -19.76 10.06 -4.62
C ILE A 931 -19.73 8.52 -4.53
N GLN A 932 -19.19 7.93 -3.46
CA GLN A 932 -19.20 6.47 -3.29
C GLN A 932 -20.62 5.96 -3.01
N THR A 933 -21.41 6.70 -2.22
CA THR A 933 -22.83 6.41 -2.02
C THR A 933 -23.64 6.60 -3.29
N SER A 934 -23.37 7.64 -4.09
CA SER A 934 -24.01 7.82 -5.40
C SER A 934 -23.66 6.72 -6.39
N LEU A 935 -22.40 6.28 -6.45
CA LEU A 935 -21.97 5.16 -7.30
C LEU A 935 -22.58 3.83 -6.84
N MET A 936 -22.69 3.58 -5.53
CA MET A 936 -23.47 2.46 -4.97
C MET A 936 -24.95 2.54 -5.37
N ALA A 937 -25.55 3.74 -5.40
CA ALA A 937 -26.94 3.94 -5.81
C ALA A 937 -27.14 3.75 -7.33
N ARG A 938 -26.25 4.30 -8.17
CA ARG A 938 -26.18 4.12 -9.62
C ARG A 938 -25.98 2.65 -10.00
N ALA A 939 -25.19 1.91 -9.23
CA ALA A 939 -25.04 0.47 -9.40
C ALA A 939 -26.35 -0.29 -9.10
N ARG A 940 -26.97 0.00 -7.95
CA ARG A 940 -28.23 -0.63 -7.51
C ARG A 940 -29.44 -0.30 -8.40
N SER A 941 -29.49 0.89 -9.02
CA SER A 941 -30.63 1.28 -9.88
C SER A 941 -30.73 0.43 -11.15
N ARG A 942 -29.58 -0.01 -11.71
CA ARG A 942 -29.51 -0.95 -12.84
C ARG A 942 -30.27 -2.26 -12.58
N VAL A 943 -30.33 -2.71 -11.32
CA VAL A 943 -31.06 -3.92 -10.89
C VAL A 943 -32.51 -3.61 -10.50
N LYS A 944 -32.76 -2.49 -9.81
CA LYS A 944 -34.10 -2.14 -9.30
C LYS A 944 -35.15 -1.77 -10.36
N GLY A 945 -34.74 -1.42 -11.58
CA GLY A 945 -35.64 -0.86 -12.60
C GLY A 945 -36.60 -1.85 -13.31
N ARG A 946 -36.73 -3.10 -12.86
CA ARG A 946 -37.44 -4.19 -13.60
C ARG A 946 -38.20 -5.17 -12.69
N HIS A 947 -39.31 -4.70 -12.13
CA HIS A 947 -40.44 -5.53 -11.67
C HIS A 947 -41.73 -5.07 -12.36
#